data_AF-A0AAJ2IF73-F1
#
_entry.id   AF-A0AAJ2IF73-F1
#
_cell.length_a   1.000
_cell.length_b   1.000
_cell.length_c   1.000
_cell.angle_alpha   90.00
_cell.angle_beta   90.00
_cell.angle_gamma   90.00
#
_symmetry.space_group_name_H-M   'P 1'
#
loop_
_entity.id
_entity.type
_entity.pdbx_description
1 polymer ?
#
loop_
_entity_poly.entity_id
_entity_poly.type
_entity_poly.pdbx_seq_one_letter_code
_entity_poly.pdbx_strand_id
1 'polypeptide(L)'
;MEPFVGNDYRKRVLAAVEKRGGPSESDSFELYDLPIEEAERLDDAAVAARLDEVWAFWQKQRDHPKYRILVARLVAEHDERSAPLRHKTGRIAEARAVSTRRELRDQQRFELLDNAIARLNERYGGIPRSKRAGLDEIGAMGGLDPAEIDTRLRRHRIVDDAPPASAEPAPPRVSLSAQQRGQIADLLAEFDRLRDGDPTPTLLTLLHLDTDAAADRGVIESRAVALNERARELAAGRFRAVLDELLVHVHDVLLSDPVLAQEYRQSVVDAVTDHLRPRVRAAVLVEDELGAQDHEFLLDEARTRGLGTRDARTVIAGLAAEFGAAVSPPAGPPPSAGPPPSAEPPTPPKRLWENDLRAARAALRDGLPVRARAAIADARAGAGDDAAALRQIAAVADEVERVIAQAVADSRRARDLADEMRHVAALELLEDVFRRARDIDRLPDSGGSLQARLEASRDIVAQAGEIARSASASNPASLTAAAVMRLRITDHEGLNSAATVLTVEPPRNVRFVAESGAITVSWDPSATESVTYRVVRIGFDGSTRTLGRTAGTELSDGSRPDPVPPVYEVTAVLAGSQSAPARSDATPVPAAPAPATTAPQPPATPHPDDPPPITAVRVDADTVRFEWPAGVTEAMVVIRADAAPEHPADPAAVASKITNTRYQIDDGYPIPANVPRPCHVAVASCRRNPQGQLDVASSFGPSARAHAPATDTGR
;
A
#
# COMPACT_ATOMS: atom_id res chain seq x y z
N MET A 1 -2.37 47.59 -20.02
CA MET A 1 -1.50 46.54 -20.62
C MET A 1 -0.20 47.12 -21.18
N GLU A 2 0.94 46.81 -20.56
CA GLU A 2 2.29 47.20 -21.06
C GLU A 2 2.70 46.34 -22.27
N PRO A 3 3.61 46.80 -23.16
CA PRO A 3 4.09 46.02 -24.31
C PRO A 3 4.81 44.72 -23.90
N PHE A 4 4.67 43.65 -24.69
CA PHE A 4 5.34 42.38 -24.41
C PHE A 4 6.85 42.48 -24.68
N VAL A 5 7.66 42.15 -23.67
CA VAL A 5 9.13 42.15 -23.76
C VAL A 5 9.66 40.76 -23.44
N GLY A 6 10.04 39.99 -24.46
CA GLY A 6 10.39 38.57 -24.30
C GLY A 6 11.54 38.27 -23.32
N ASN A 7 12.52 39.17 -23.17
CA ASN A 7 13.60 38.99 -22.18
C ASN A 7 13.13 39.23 -20.74
N ASP A 8 12.23 40.21 -20.53
CA ASP A 8 11.60 40.43 -19.22
C ASP A 8 10.71 39.24 -18.86
N TYR A 9 9.83 38.86 -19.78
CA TYR A 9 8.95 37.71 -19.65
C TYR A 9 9.71 36.43 -19.25
N ARG A 10 10.86 36.16 -19.89
CA ARG A 10 11.69 35.00 -19.55
C ARG A 10 12.21 35.05 -18.10
N LYS A 11 12.58 36.23 -17.59
CA LYS A 11 13.14 36.40 -16.25
C LYS A 11 12.07 36.41 -15.16
N ARG A 12 10.92 37.04 -15.44
CA ARG A 12 9.83 37.21 -14.46
C ARG A 12 8.87 36.03 -14.46
N VAL A 13 8.42 35.60 -15.64
CA VAL A 13 7.39 34.57 -15.79
C VAL A 13 8.01 33.18 -15.92
N LEU A 14 8.76 32.90 -16.99
CA LEU A 14 9.27 31.52 -17.22
C LEU A 14 10.19 31.02 -16.09
N ALA A 15 11.05 31.88 -15.54
CA ALA A 15 11.90 31.49 -14.42
C ALA A 15 11.11 31.17 -13.15
N ALA A 16 10.02 31.90 -12.86
CA ALA A 16 9.18 31.66 -11.71
C ALA A 16 8.34 30.38 -11.87
N VAL A 17 7.77 30.17 -13.06
CA VAL A 17 7.01 28.96 -13.41
C VAL A 17 7.89 27.71 -13.33
N GLU A 18 9.11 27.77 -13.87
CA GLU A 18 10.09 26.68 -13.78
C GLU A 18 10.46 26.38 -12.33
N LYS A 19 10.72 27.42 -11.52
CA LYS A 19 11.05 27.26 -10.09
C LYS A 19 9.91 26.59 -9.31
N ARG A 20 8.66 26.81 -9.70
CA ARG A 20 7.47 26.18 -9.08
C ARG A 20 7.19 24.75 -9.57
N GLY A 21 7.93 24.23 -10.56
CA GLY A 21 7.74 22.87 -11.06
C GLY A 21 6.83 22.76 -12.29
N GLY A 22 6.47 23.88 -12.92
CA GLY A 22 5.83 23.89 -14.23
C GLY A 22 4.50 24.63 -14.33
N PRO A 23 3.79 24.50 -15.47
CA PRO A 23 2.64 25.33 -15.81
C PRO A 23 1.35 24.95 -15.08
N SER A 24 1.30 23.81 -14.40
CA SER A 24 0.19 23.43 -13.50
C SER A 24 0.14 24.31 -12.25
N GLU A 25 1.31 24.78 -11.79
CA GLU A 25 1.45 25.59 -10.57
C GLU A 25 1.30 27.10 -10.83
N SER A 26 0.94 27.51 -12.05
CA SER A 26 0.84 28.91 -12.46
C SER A 26 -0.51 29.18 -13.10
N ASP A 27 -1.02 30.39 -12.93
CA ASP A 27 -2.34 30.76 -13.46
C ASP A 27 -2.30 31.35 -14.87
N SER A 28 -3.43 31.29 -15.56
CA SER A 28 -3.59 31.70 -16.96
C SER A 28 -3.18 33.17 -17.18
N PHE A 29 -3.43 34.06 -16.22
CA PHE A 29 -3.06 35.48 -16.32
C PHE A 29 -1.54 35.69 -16.22
N GLU A 30 -0.87 35.00 -15.30
CA GLU A 30 0.59 35.02 -15.19
C GLU A 30 1.28 34.45 -16.44
N LEU A 31 0.80 33.30 -16.94
CA LEU A 31 1.40 32.62 -18.09
C LEU A 31 1.37 33.48 -19.36
N TYR A 32 0.27 34.20 -19.59
CA TYR A 32 0.09 35.08 -20.75
C TYR A 32 0.46 36.54 -20.50
N ASP A 33 1.04 36.84 -19.34
CA ASP A 33 1.46 38.18 -18.95
C ASP A 33 0.34 39.23 -19.08
N LEU A 34 -0.81 38.91 -18.50
CA LEU A 34 -2.01 39.73 -18.48
C LEU A 34 -2.30 40.22 -17.04
N PRO A 35 -2.59 41.51 -16.84
CA PRO A 35 -2.98 42.04 -15.53
C PRO A 35 -4.40 41.57 -15.16
N ILE A 36 -4.52 40.85 -14.05
CA ILE A 36 -5.80 40.30 -13.56
C ILE A 36 -6.77 41.40 -13.13
N GLU A 37 -6.25 42.51 -12.60
CA GLU A 37 -7.02 43.67 -12.11
C GLU A 37 -7.67 44.48 -13.25
N GLU A 38 -7.15 44.33 -14.48
CA GLU A 38 -7.70 44.97 -15.67
C GLU A 38 -8.62 44.04 -16.47
N ALA A 39 -8.85 42.79 -16.03
CA ALA A 39 -9.56 41.76 -16.80
C ALA A 39 -10.92 42.22 -17.38
N GLU A 40 -11.67 43.06 -16.65
CA GLU A 40 -12.96 43.62 -17.08
C GLU A 40 -12.84 44.75 -18.11
N ARG A 41 -11.71 45.47 -18.12
CA ARG A 41 -11.46 46.66 -18.94
C ARG A 41 -10.65 46.37 -20.21
N LEU A 42 -9.91 45.26 -20.22
CA LEU A 42 -9.16 44.83 -21.40
C LEU A 42 -10.10 44.48 -22.56
N ASP A 43 -9.73 44.94 -23.75
CA ASP A 43 -10.43 44.62 -24.99
C ASP A 43 -10.03 43.25 -25.54
N ASP A 44 -10.97 42.54 -26.17
CA ASP A 44 -10.76 41.17 -26.65
C ASP A 44 -9.70 41.11 -27.77
N ALA A 45 -9.62 42.13 -28.64
CA ALA A 45 -8.61 42.16 -29.70
C ALA A 45 -7.19 42.37 -29.13
N ALA A 46 -7.06 43.21 -28.09
CA ALA A 46 -5.78 43.43 -27.42
C ALA A 46 -5.30 42.17 -26.67
N VAL A 47 -6.23 41.45 -26.03
CA VAL A 47 -5.90 40.18 -25.37
C VAL A 47 -5.51 39.11 -26.39
N ALA A 48 -6.26 38.96 -27.49
CA ALA A 48 -5.91 38.02 -28.56
C ALA A 48 -4.51 38.28 -29.11
N ALA A 49 -4.17 39.54 -29.39
CA ALA A 49 -2.83 39.92 -29.83
C ALA A 49 -1.74 39.53 -28.81
N ARG A 50 -1.97 39.76 -27.51
CA ARG A 50 -1.05 39.32 -26.45
C ARG A 50 -0.88 37.80 -26.39
N LEU A 51 -1.97 37.05 -26.49
CA LEU A 51 -1.92 35.59 -26.49
C LEU A 51 -1.07 35.06 -27.66
N ASP A 52 -1.26 35.65 -28.85
CA ASP A 52 -0.50 35.30 -30.05
C ASP A 52 0.97 35.69 -29.94
N GLU A 53 1.29 36.86 -29.38
CA GLU A 53 2.66 37.32 -29.12
C GLU A 53 3.42 36.37 -28.18
N VAL A 54 2.79 35.97 -27.08
CA VAL A 54 3.37 35.05 -26.08
C VAL A 54 3.53 33.64 -26.69
N TRP A 55 2.53 33.15 -27.42
CA TRP A 55 2.61 31.86 -28.07
C TRP A 55 3.70 31.82 -29.15
N ALA A 56 3.81 32.86 -29.98
CA ALA A 56 4.88 33.01 -30.95
C ALA A 56 6.26 33.06 -30.28
N PHE A 57 6.37 33.69 -29.09
CA PHE A 57 7.58 33.66 -28.30
C PHE A 57 7.91 32.24 -27.82
N TRP A 58 6.95 31.50 -27.27
CA TRP A 58 7.15 30.11 -26.87
C TRP A 58 7.60 29.22 -28.03
N GLN A 59 6.98 29.35 -29.21
CA GLN A 59 7.39 28.61 -30.41
C GLN A 59 8.87 28.83 -30.76
N LYS A 60 9.37 30.07 -30.63
CA LYS A 60 10.78 30.42 -30.84
C LYS A 60 11.73 29.91 -29.74
N GLN A 61 11.21 29.51 -28.59
CA GLN A 61 11.99 29.06 -27.43
C GLN A 61 11.95 27.54 -27.22
N ARG A 62 11.38 26.78 -28.15
CA ARG A 62 11.29 25.32 -28.06
C ARG A 62 12.64 24.64 -27.84
N ASP A 63 13.70 25.14 -28.46
CA ASP A 63 15.06 24.57 -28.30
C ASP A 63 15.89 25.27 -27.21
N HIS A 64 15.28 26.06 -26.32
CA HIS A 64 16.02 26.78 -25.29
C HIS A 64 16.63 25.82 -24.27
N PRO A 65 17.95 25.89 -23.99
CA PRO A 65 18.67 24.88 -23.19
C PRO A 65 18.11 24.71 -21.78
N LYS A 66 17.61 25.80 -21.17
CA LYS A 66 17.02 25.77 -19.83
C LYS A 66 15.51 25.50 -19.78
N TYR A 67 14.76 25.89 -20.82
CA TYR A 67 13.29 25.97 -20.74
C TYR A 67 12.58 25.08 -21.75
N ARG A 68 13.31 24.28 -22.54
CA ARG A 68 12.76 23.41 -23.60
C ARG A 68 11.57 22.57 -23.14
N ILE A 69 11.66 21.92 -21.98
CA ILE A 69 10.61 21.03 -21.46
C ILE A 69 9.36 21.85 -21.08
N LEU A 70 9.53 22.93 -20.31
CA LEU A 70 8.45 23.84 -19.91
C LEU A 70 7.75 24.46 -21.13
N VAL A 71 8.52 24.97 -22.08
CA VAL A 71 8.00 25.61 -23.30
C VAL A 71 7.29 24.60 -24.20
N ALA A 72 7.81 23.38 -24.35
CA ALA A 72 7.13 22.32 -25.11
C ALA A 72 5.73 22.03 -24.55
N ARG A 73 5.60 21.98 -23.22
CA ARG A 73 4.31 21.78 -22.54
C ARG A 73 3.38 22.98 -22.70
N LEU A 74 3.88 24.21 -22.50
CA LEU A 74 3.10 25.44 -22.70
C LEU A 74 2.55 25.56 -24.13
N VAL A 75 3.32 25.14 -25.13
CA VAL A 75 2.87 25.14 -26.52
C VAL A 75 1.82 24.06 -26.78
N ALA A 76 1.98 22.86 -26.21
CA ALA A 76 1.01 21.77 -26.37
C ALA A 76 -0.35 22.09 -25.74
N GLU A 77 -0.36 22.79 -24.60
CA GLU A 77 -1.56 23.12 -23.83
C GLU A 77 -2.11 24.54 -24.17
N HIS A 78 -1.59 25.21 -25.21
CA HIS A 78 -1.93 26.60 -25.52
C HIS A 78 -3.42 26.81 -25.80
N ASP A 79 -4.02 25.97 -26.64
CA ASP A 79 -5.40 26.14 -27.08
C ASP A 79 -6.37 26.04 -25.89
N GLU A 80 -6.16 25.05 -25.04
CA GLU A 80 -6.95 24.85 -23.81
C GLU A 80 -6.78 26.02 -22.84
N ARG A 81 -5.53 26.44 -22.57
CA ARG A 81 -5.24 27.49 -21.57
C ARG A 81 -5.62 28.89 -22.02
N SER A 82 -5.60 29.16 -23.33
CA SER A 82 -5.95 30.47 -23.88
C SER A 82 -7.45 30.67 -24.02
N ALA A 83 -8.23 29.59 -24.20
CA ALA A 83 -9.66 29.65 -24.48
C ALA A 83 -10.48 30.49 -23.46
N PRO A 84 -10.28 30.37 -22.14
CA PRO A 84 -11.02 31.17 -21.17
C PRO A 84 -10.72 32.68 -21.25
N LEU A 85 -9.55 33.07 -21.76
CA LEU A 85 -9.09 34.46 -21.77
C LEU A 85 -9.54 35.25 -23.01
N ARG A 86 -9.87 34.55 -24.11
CA ARG A 86 -10.16 35.14 -25.43
C ARG A 86 -11.38 36.06 -25.45
N HIS A 87 -12.38 35.78 -24.63
CA HIS A 87 -13.64 36.54 -24.61
C HIS A 87 -13.87 37.18 -23.25
N LYS A 88 -14.41 38.42 -23.25
CA LYS A 88 -14.66 39.19 -22.02
C LYS A 88 -15.37 38.40 -20.91
N THR A 89 -16.47 37.72 -21.22
CA THR A 89 -17.23 36.96 -20.20
C THR A 89 -16.41 35.81 -19.60
N GLY A 90 -15.68 35.07 -20.43
CA GLY A 90 -14.79 34.00 -19.98
C GLY A 90 -13.63 34.53 -19.14
N ARG A 91 -13.02 35.64 -19.58
CA ARG A 91 -11.89 36.28 -18.90
C ARG A 91 -12.28 36.78 -17.50
N ILE A 92 -13.47 37.34 -17.34
CA ILE A 92 -13.98 37.76 -16.02
C ILE A 92 -14.21 36.56 -15.10
N ALA A 93 -14.78 35.47 -15.63
CA ALA A 93 -14.97 34.24 -14.85
C ALA A 93 -13.63 33.63 -14.41
N GLU A 94 -12.66 33.55 -15.33
CA GLU A 94 -11.31 33.07 -15.05
C GLU A 94 -10.58 33.99 -14.07
N ALA A 95 -10.72 35.31 -14.18
CA ALA A 95 -10.13 36.25 -13.23
C ALA A 95 -10.66 36.02 -11.82
N ARG A 96 -11.97 35.81 -11.64
CA ARG A 96 -12.56 35.47 -10.34
C ARG A 96 -12.02 34.16 -9.80
N ALA A 97 -11.98 33.11 -10.63
CA ALA A 97 -11.47 31.80 -10.23
C ALA A 97 -9.99 31.85 -9.82
N VAL A 98 -9.16 32.60 -10.56
CA VAL A 98 -7.75 32.80 -10.26
C VAL A 98 -7.57 33.62 -8.99
N SER A 99 -8.33 34.70 -8.78
CA SER A 99 -8.29 35.49 -7.55
C SER A 99 -8.64 34.64 -6.33
N THR A 100 -9.73 33.86 -6.38
CA THR A 100 -10.08 32.93 -5.29
C THR A 100 -8.98 31.90 -5.04
N ARG A 101 -8.37 31.35 -6.09
CA ARG A 101 -7.26 30.39 -5.94
C ARG A 101 -6.01 31.04 -5.34
N ARG A 102 -5.70 32.29 -5.71
CA ARG A 102 -4.59 33.08 -5.12
C ARG A 102 -4.86 33.36 -3.65
N GLU A 103 -6.08 33.78 -3.30
CA GLU A 103 -6.50 34.00 -1.92
C GLU A 103 -6.43 32.73 -1.07
N LEU A 104 -6.89 31.59 -1.59
CA LEU A 104 -6.79 30.30 -0.89
C LEU A 104 -5.34 29.88 -0.66
N ARG A 105 -4.47 30.03 -1.67
CA ARG A 105 -3.02 29.75 -1.51
C ARG A 105 -2.38 30.68 -0.48
N ASP A 106 -2.77 31.95 -0.48
CA ASP A 106 -2.26 32.91 0.49
C ASP A 106 -2.73 32.56 1.91
N GLN A 107 -4.01 32.22 2.07
CA GLN A 107 -4.55 31.72 3.35
C GLN A 107 -3.81 30.46 3.83
N GLN A 108 -3.54 29.51 2.94
CA GLN A 108 -2.77 28.29 3.24
C GLN A 108 -1.32 28.58 3.68
N ARG A 109 -0.66 29.58 3.10
CA ARG A 109 0.70 30.01 3.53
C ARG A 109 0.71 30.50 4.97
N PHE A 110 -0.34 31.18 5.40
CA PHE A 110 -0.48 31.69 6.78
C PHE A 110 -1.07 30.67 7.76
N GLU A 111 -1.74 29.62 7.29
CA GLU A 111 -2.50 28.67 8.11
C GLU A 111 -1.65 28.01 9.21
N LEU A 112 -0.43 27.55 8.88
CA LEU A 112 0.48 26.94 9.86
C LEU A 112 0.89 27.92 10.96
N LEU A 113 1.20 29.17 10.58
CA LEU A 113 1.58 30.23 11.50
C LEU A 113 0.38 30.65 12.37
N ASP A 114 -0.79 30.83 11.78
CA ASP A 114 -2.01 31.22 12.47
C ASP A 114 -2.45 30.16 13.49
N ASN A 115 -2.36 28.87 13.13
CA ASN A 115 -2.63 27.76 14.05
C ASN A 115 -1.62 27.68 15.20
N ALA A 116 -0.34 28.01 14.96
CA ALA A 116 0.66 28.08 16.03
C ALA A 116 0.37 29.27 16.98
N ILE A 117 0.05 30.44 16.43
CA ILE A 117 -0.31 31.63 17.20
C ILE A 117 -1.58 31.40 18.03
N ALA A 118 -2.63 30.80 17.46
CA ALA A 118 -3.88 30.50 18.15
C ALA A 118 -3.64 29.63 19.38
N ARG A 119 -2.85 28.56 19.24
CA ARG A 119 -2.49 27.66 20.35
C ARG A 119 -1.67 28.36 21.45
N LEU A 120 -0.77 29.27 21.08
CA LEU A 120 -0.01 30.04 22.06
C LEU A 120 -0.90 31.04 22.81
N ASN A 121 -1.80 31.73 22.11
CA ASN A 121 -2.76 32.66 22.73
C ASN A 121 -3.72 31.93 23.69
N GLU A 122 -4.24 30.77 23.29
CA GLU A 122 -5.14 29.95 24.11
C GLU A 122 -4.46 29.48 25.40
N ARG A 123 -3.19 29.09 25.33
CA ARG A 123 -2.44 28.54 26.47
C ARG A 123 -1.83 29.61 27.39
N TYR A 124 -1.33 30.70 26.83
CA TYR A 124 -0.52 31.69 27.57
C TYR A 124 -1.17 33.08 27.63
N GLY A 125 -2.35 33.27 27.03
CA GLY A 125 -2.99 34.59 26.92
C GLY A 125 -2.25 35.58 26.01
N GLY A 126 -1.30 35.09 25.22
CA GLY A 126 -0.44 35.84 24.31
C GLY A 126 0.73 34.99 23.80
N ILE A 127 1.64 35.59 23.03
CA ILE A 127 2.81 34.92 22.44
C ILE A 127 3.99 35.04 23.40
N PRO A 128 4.52 33.93 23.95
CA PRO A 128 5.68 33.98 24.85
C PRO A 128 6.97 34.44 24.13
N ARG A 129 7.77 35.30 24.76
CA ARG A 129 9.01 35.86 24.17
C ARG A 129 10.02 34.77 23.80
N SER A 130 10.13 33.69 24.59
CA SER A 130 11.01 32.56 24.30
C SER A 130 10.62 31.78 23.03
N LYS A 131 9.36 31.89 22.58
CA LYS A 131 8.81 31.15 21.44
C LYS A 131 8.83 31.92 20.13
N ARG A 132 9.37 33.15 20.13
CA ARG A 132 9.40 34.02 18.95
C ARG A 132 10.19 33.40 17.80
N ALA A 133 11.41 32.94 18.07
CA ALA A 133 12.27 32.32 17.05
C ALA A 133 11.60 31.11 16.38
N GLY A 134 10.86 30.30 17.14
CA GLY A 134 10.11 29.16 16.59
C GLY A 134 8.93 29.55 15.71
N LEU A 135 8.29 30.71 15.93
CA LEU A 135 7.25 31.22 15.04
C LEU A 135 7.84 31.75 13.73
N ASP A 136 9.04 32.31 13.77
CA ASP A 136 9.76 32.76 12.57
C ASP A 136 10.12 31.54 11.68
N GLU A 137 10.55 30.44 12.29
CA GLU A 137 10.78 29.16 11.59
C GLU A 137 9.49 28.56 11.01
N ILE A 138 8.38 28.58 11.77
CA ILE A 138 7.07 28.08 11.30
C ILE A 138 6.53 28.91 10.13
N GLY A 139 6.68 30.24 10.18
CA GLY A 139 6.31 31.11 9.07
C GLY A 139 7.16 30.85 7.82
N ALA A 140 8.47 30.66 8.00
CA ALA A 140 9.38 30.34 6.89
C ALA A 140 9.02 29.00 6.21
N MET A 141 8.59 27.98 6.97
CA MET A 141 8.08 26.72 6.40
C MET A 141 6.83 26.92 5.53
N GLY A 142 5.98 27.89 5.85
CA GLY A 142 4.83 28.31 5.03
C GLY A 142 5.19 29.19 3.84
N GLY A 143 6.48 29.46 3.60
CA GLY A 143 6.95 30.34 2.53
C GLY A 143 6.68 31.83 2.80
N LEU A 144 6.62 32.23 4.07
CA LEU A 144 6.50 33.63 4.49
C LEU A 144 7.88 34.24 4.69
N ASP A 145 8.03 35.51 4.33
CA ASP A 145 9.22 36.29 4.65
C ASP A 145 9.16 36.87 6.07
N PRO A 146 10.31 37.31 6.64
CA PRO A 146 10.35 37.84 8.00
C PRO A 146 9.43 39.06 8.23
N ALA A 147 9.20 39.89 7.22
CA ALA A 147 8.36 41.09 7.34
C ALA A 147 6.86 40.74 7.33
N GLU A 148 6.45 39.74 6.54
CA GLU A 148 5.11 39.15 6.55
C GLU A 148 4.79 38.56 7.93
N ILE A 149 5.74 37.79 8.49
CA ILE A 149 5.64 37.16 9.82
C ILE A 149 5.52 38.24 10.90
N ASP A 150 6.39 39.25 10.89
CA ASP A 150 6.33 40.37 11.84
C ASP A 150 5.01 41.13 11.77
N THR A 151 4.49 41.36 10.56
CA THR A 151 3.20 42.02 10.35
C THR A 151 2.05 41.21 10.93
N ARG A 152 2.07 39.89 10.77
CA ARG A 152 1.05 39.00 11.32
C ARG A 152 1.12 38.97 12.85
N LEU A 153 2.32 38.89 13.42
CA LEU A 153 2.53 38.76 14.86
C LEU A 153 2.28 40.05 15.65
N ARG A 154 2.37 41.23 15.02
CA ARG A 154 2.06 42.54 15.63
C ARG A 154 0.63 42.63 16.21
N ARG A 155 -0.29 41.79 15.72
CA ARG A 155 -1.69 41.76 16.17
C ARG A 155 -1.89 41.05 17.51
N HIS A 156 -0.84 40.41 18.04
CA HIS A 156 -0.93 39.56 19.23
C HIS A 156 -0.06 40.10 20.37
N ARG A 157 -0.52 39.94 21.62
CA ARG A 157 0.17 40.40 22.82
C ARG A 157 1.40 39.52 23.07
N ILE A 158 2.58 40.12 23.28
CA ILE A 158 3.78 39.37 23.71
C ILE A 158 3.76 39.23 25.23
N VAL A 159 3.98 38.01 25.72
CA VAL A 159 4.03 37.65 27.15
C VAL A 159 5.48 37.33 27.51
N ASP A 160 5.94 37.87 28.63
CA ASP A 160 7.26 37.54 29.16
C ASP A 160 7.20 36.23 29.93
N ASP A 161 7.85 35.22 29.36
CA ASP A 161 7.98 33.85 29.91
C ASP A 161 9.45 33.49 30.20
N ALA A 162 10.32 34.49 30.31
CA ALA A 162 11.71 34.27 30.65
C ALA A 162 11.79 33.46 31.97
N PRO A 163 12.41 32.26 31.97
CA PRO A 163 12.67 31.58 33.23
C PRO A 163 13.61 32.48 34.07
N PRO A 164 13.46 32.51 35.40
CA PRO A 164 14.33 33.30 36.24
C PRO A 164 15.78 32.85 36.03
N ALA A 165 16.68 33.82 35.93
CA ALA A 165 18.12 33.59 35.83
C ALA A 165 18.54 32.57 36.88
N SER A 166 19.14 31.47 36.42
CA SER A 166 19.58 30.36 37.26
C SER A 166 20.50 30.89 38.37
N ALA A 167 20.06 30.68 39.61
CA ALA A 167 20.90 30.81 40.78
C ALA A 167 22.08 29.83 40.70
N GLU A 168 23.16 30.21 41.38
CA GLU A 168 24.48 29.59 41.44
C GLU A 168 24.53 28.04 41.42
N PRO A 169 25.60 27.47 40.86
CA PRO A 169 25.68 26.04 40.58
C PRO A 169 25.77 25.21 41.86
N ALA A 170 24.81 24.30 42.02
CA ALA A 170 24.99 23.12 42.86
C ALA A 170 26.08 22.22 42.25
N PRO A 171 26.87 21.49 43.07
CA PRO A 171 28.02 20.71 42.60
C PRO A 171 27.63 19.65 41.55
N PRO A 172 28.57 19.24 40.68
CA PRO A 172 28.28 18.36 39.55
C PRO A 172 27.72 17.04 40.03
N ARG A 173 26.45 16.77 39.70
CA ARG A 173 25.88 15.43 39.79
C ARG A 173 26.47 14.59 38.68
N VAL A 174 26.85 13.35 38.99
CA VAL A 174 27.26 12.37 37.99
C VAL A 174 26.06 12.13 37.07
N SER A 175 26.11 12.60 35.83
CA SER A 175 25.01 12.52 34.87
C SER A 175 25.39 11.63 33.69
N LEU A 176 24.51 10.70 33.32
CA LEU A 176 24.70 9.84 32.16
C LEU A 176 24.66 10.67 30.85
N SER A 177 25.72 10.58 30.04
CA SER A 177 25.80 11.38 28.81
C SER A 177 24.75 10.96 27.77
N ALA A 178 24.31 11.91 26.92
CA ALA A 178 23.38 11.61 25.82
C ALA A 178 23.97 10.59 24.82
N GLN A 179 25.29 10.66 24.60
CA GLN A 179 26.02 9.72 23.75
C GLN A 179 25.96 8.29 24.30
N GLN A 180 26.21 8.11 25.61
CA GLN A 180 26.16 6.80 26.26
C GLN A 180 24.74 6.21 26.23
N ARG A 181 23.70 7.04 26.37
CA ARG A 181 22.30 6.61 26.20
C ARG A 181 22.00 6.14 24.78
N GLY A 182 22.49 6.85 23.77
CA GLY A 182 22.36 6.45 22.37
C GLY A 182 23.05 5.11 22.09
N GLN A 183 24.28 4.93 22.57
CA GLN A 183 25.02 3.67 22.42
C GLN A 183 24.27 2.47 23.02
N ILE A 184 23.73 2.62 24.23
CA ILE A 184 22.94 1.56 24.88
C ILE A 184 21.70 1.22 24.04
N ALA A 185 21.00 2.22 23.51
CA ALA A 185 19.82 2.01 22.68
C ALA A 185 20.16 1.28 21.36
N ASP A 186 21.25 1.65 20.70
CA ASP A 186 21.71 1.02 19.47
C ASP A 186 22.09 -0.45 19.69
N LEU A 187 22.77 -0.76 20.79
CA LEU A 187 23.14 -2.12 21.17
C LEU A 187 21.92 -2.98 21.52
N LEU A 188 20.93 -2.44 22.23
CA LEU A 188 19.68 -3.15 22.53
C LEU A 188 18.87 -3.43 21.25
N ALA A 189 18.81 -2.45 20.34
CA ALA A 189 18.17 -2.63 19.04
C ALA A 189 18.91 -3.67 18.17
N GLU A 190 20.24 -3.75 18.28
CA GLU A 190 21.02 -4.80 17.62
C GLU A 190 20.80 -6.18 18.26
N PHE A 191 20.74 -6.25 19.58
CA PHE A 191 20.42 -7.47 20.30
C PHE A 191 19.07 -8.06 19.87
N ASP A 192 18.04 -7.21 19.76
CA ASP A 192 16.71 -7.63 19.29
C ASP A 192 16.69 -8.04 17.81
N ARG A 193 17.59 -7.51 16.96
CA ARG A 193 17.71 -7.96 15.55
C ARG A 193 18.36 -9.33 15.40
N LEU A 194 19.23 -9.71 16.35
CA LEU A 194 20.01 -10.94 16.29
C LEU A 194 19.32 -12.13 16.96
N ARG A 195 18.15 -11.94 17.59
CA ARG A 195 17.40 -12.96 18.31
C ARG A 195 15.92 -12.86 18.00
N ASP A 196 15.27 -14.01 17.81
CA ASP A 196 13.81 -14.09 17.81
C ASP A 196 13.25 -14.13 19.25
N GLY A 197 12.38 -13.17 19.60
CA GLY A 197 11.63 -13.17 20.86
C GLY A 197 11.16 -11.77 21.28
N ASP A 198 10.70 -11.65 22.53
CA ASP A 198 10.14 -10.38 23.04
C ASP A 198 11.16 -9.23 23.00
N PRO A 199 10.75 -7.99 22.69
CA PRO A 199 11.65 -6.85 22.58
C PRO A 199 12.31 -6.51 23.92
N THR A 200 13.55 -6.02 23.85
CA THR A 200 14.40 -5.71 25.01
C THR A 200 14.69 -4.21 25.07
N PRO A 201 13.70 -3.35 25.41
CA PRO A 201 13.83 -1.91 25.25
C PRO A 201 14.84 -1.24 26.19
N THR A 202 15.25 -1.90 27.28
CA THR A 202 16.13 -1.34 28.32
C THR A 202 17.12 -2.38 28.87
N LEU A 203 18.18 -1.91 29.54
CA LEU A 203 19.10 -2.79 30.28
C LEU A 203 18.40 -3.55 31.41
N LEU A 204 17.33 -2.99 32.00
CA LEU A 204 16.54 -3.67 33.02
C LEU A 204 15.77 -4.84 32.39
N THR A 205 15.14 -4.64 31.23
CA THR A 205 14.43 -5.72 30.51
C THR A 205 15.38 -6.81 30.01
N LEU A 206 16.63 -6.47 29.68
CA LEU A 206 17.68 -7.46 29.36
C LEU A 206 17.95 -8.40 30.54
N LEU A 207 17.80 -7.90 31.77
CA LEU A 207 17.90 -8.67 33.01
C LEU A 207 16.57 -9.31 33.45
N HIS A 208 15.52 -9.19 32.64
CA HIS A 208 14.13 -9.56 32.97
C HIS A 208 13.60 -8.82 34.20
N LEU A 209 13.93 -7.53 34.30
CA LEU A 209 13.49 -6.59 35.33
C LEU A 209 12.75 -5.41 34.70
N ASP A 210 12.00 -4.69 35.52
CA ASP A 210 11.35 -3.44 35.16
C ASP A 210 11.90 -2.27 35.99
N THR A 211 11.42 -1.05 35.73
CA THR A 211 11.85 0.13 36.48
C THR A 211 11.45 0.12 37.96
N ASP A 212 10.47 -0.70 38.38
CA ASP A 212 10.09 -0.82 39.79
C ASP A 212 11.09 -1.67 40.58
N ALA A 213 11.72 -2.65 39.93
CA ALA A 213 12.78 -3.46 40.51
C ALA A 213 14.18 -2.78 40.46
N ALA A 214 14.30 -1.61 39.83
CA ALA A 214 15.60 -0.92 39.64
C ALA A 214 16.31 -0.48 40.93
N ALA A 215 15.59 -0.39 42.05
CA ALA A 215 16.17 -0.07 43.36
C ALA A 215 16.78 -1.29 44.07
N ASP A 216 16.44 -2.52 43.63
CA ASP A 216 16.95 -3.75 44.24
C ASP A 216 18.26 -4.18 43.59
N ARG A 217 19.35 -3.58 44.08
CA ARG A 217 20.71 -3.85 43.57
C ARG A 217 21.10 -5.32 43.66
N GLY A 218 20.65 -6.05 44.69
CA GLY A 218 20.95 -7.46 44.86
C GLY A 218 20.29 -8.32 43.78
N VAL A 219 19.06 -7.98 43.39
CA VAL A 219 18.38 -8.64 42.27
C VAL A 219 19.08 -8.32 40.95
N ILE A 220 19.45 -7.06 40.68
CA ILE A 220 20.18 -6.67 39.47
C ILE A 220 21.51 -7.44 39.36
N GLU A 221 22.28 -7.50 40.44
CA GLU A 221 23.56 -8.23 40.49
C GLU A 221 23.37 -9.72 40.20
N SER A 222 22.40 -10.35 40.86
CA SER A 222 22.09 -11.78 40.66
C SER A 222 21.70 -12.10 39.20
N ARG A 223 20.91 -11.23 38.56
CA ARG A 223 20.47 -11.39 37.16
C ARG A 223 21.61 -11.13 36.19
N ALA A 224 22.47 -10.16 36.46
CA ALA A 224 23.64 -9.86 35.65
C ALA A 224 24.66 -11.02 35.67
N VAL A 225 24.89 -11.62 36.85
CA VAL A 225 25.73 -12.83 36.98
C VAL A 225 25.16 -13.98 36.16
N ALA A 226 23.86 -14.27 36.32
CA ALA A 226 23.20 -15.36 35.59
C ALA A 226 23.17 -15.14 34.06
N LEU A 227 23.15 -13.88 33.61
CA LEU A 227 23.24 -13.54 32.19
C LEU A 227 24.67 -13.70 31.66
N ASN A 228 25.67 -13.29 32.43
CA ASN A 228 27.08 -13.45 32.09
C ASN A 228 27.50 -14.93 32.01
N GLU A 229 27.00 -15.77 32.92
CA GLU A 229 27.21 -17.23 32.86
C GLU A 229 26.66 -17.82 31.55
N ARG A 230 25.43 -17.46 31.18
CA ARG A 230 24.82 -17.87 29.90
C ARG A 230 25.56 -17.32 28.68
N ALA A 231 26.06 -16.08 28.74
CA ALA A 231 26.83 -15.48 27.65
C ALA A 231 28.13 -16.25 27.37
N ARG A 232 28.77 -16.79 28.41
CA ARG A 232 30.01 -17.59 28.30
C ARG A 232 29.81 -18.94 27.59
N GLU A 233 28.61 -19.51 27.69
CA GLU A 233 28.23 -20.75 27.03
C GLU A 233 27.99 -20.58 25.52
N LEU A 234 27.78 -19.34 25.05
CA LEU A 234 27.56 -19.04 23.63
C LEU A 234 28.86 -19.13 22.83
N ALA A 235 28.76 -19.63 21.60
CA ALA A 235 29.88 -19.62 20.65
C ALA A 235 30.34 -18.19 20.34
N ALA A 236 31.61 -18.02 20.01
CA ALA A 236 32.15 -16.73 19.57
C ALA A 236 31.47 -16.28 18.27
N GLY A 237 30.90 -15.07 18.28
CA GLY A 237 30.13 -14.52 17.16
C GLY A 237 29.53 -13.15 17.48
N ARG A 238 28.84 -12.54 16.51
CA ARG A 238 28.31 -11.17 16.65
C ARG A 238 27.31 -11.03 17.81
N PHE A 239 26.41 -12.00 17.97
CA PHE A 239 25.42 -12.01 19.06
C PHE A 239 26.08 -11.98 20.45
N ARG A 240 27.11 -12.83 20.65
CA ARG A 240 27.87 -12.84 21.90
C ARG A 240 28.61 -11.51 22.14
N ALA A 241 29.21 -10.92 21.10
CA ALA A 241 29.90 -9.65 21.23
C ALA A 241 28.96 -8.51 21.68
N VAL A 242 27.77 -8.42 21.08
CA VAL A 242 26.74 -7.43 21.48
C VAL A 242 26.28 -7.66 22.92
N LEU A 243 26.09 -8.92 23.33
CA LEU A 243 25.72 -9.25 24.69
C LEU A 243 26.81 -8.91 25.71
N ASP A 244 28.09 -9.15 25.38
CA ASP A 244 29.23 -8.79 26.21
C ASP A 244 29.33 -7.26 26.38
N GLU A 245 29.13 -6.48 25.32
CA GLU A 245 29.09 -5.00 25.38
C GLU A 245 27.90 -4.48 26.21
N LEU A 246 26.72 -5.10 26.07
CA LEU A 246 25.58 -4.78 26.91
C LEU A 246 25.83 -5.10 28.40
N LEU A 247 26.51 -6.21 28.70
CA LEU A 247 26.90 -6.57 30.07
C LEU A 247 27.90 -5.58 30.68
N VAL A 248 28.79 -4.99 29.87
CA VAL A 248 29.65 -3.88 30.31
C VAL A 248 28.79 -2.69 30.72
N HIS A 249 27.80 -2.29 29.91
CA HIS A 249 26.89 -1.21 30.26
C HIS A 249 26.02 -1.52 31.48
N VAL A 250 25.58 -2.77 31.68
CA VAL A 250 24.91 -3.19 32.92
C VAL A 250 25.82 -2.94 34.12
N HIS A 251 27.11 -3.29 34.03
CA HIS A 251 28.04 -3.07 35.13
C HIS A 251 28.30 -1.59 35.38
N ASP A 252 28.62 -0.83 34.33
CA ASP A 252 29.00 0.58 34.40
C ASP A 252 27.84 1.51 34.80
N VAL A 253 26.61 1.19 34.39
CA VAL A 253 25.44 2.05 34.59
C VAL A 253 24.56 1.59 35.73
N LEU A 254 24.27 0.28 35.84
CA LEU A 254 23.32 -0.24 36.84
C LEU A 254 24.00 -0.70 38.14
N LEU A 255 25.24 -1.19 38.07
CA LEU A 255 25.92 -1.79 39.22
C LEU A 255 27.07 -0.95 39.79
N SER A 256 27.63 0.02 39.06
CA SER A 256 28.79 0.79 39.53
C SER A 256 28.42 1.85 40.56
N ASP A 257 27.44 2.69 40.25
CA ASP A 257 26.99 3.78 41.12
C ASP A 257 25.46 3.79 41.20
N PRO A 258 24.85 3.73 42.41
CA PRO A 258 23.40 3.84 42.56
C PRO A 258 22.84 5.16 42.01
N VAL A 259 23.63 6.24 41.97
CA VAL A 259 23.21 7.51 41.36
C VAL A 259 23.06 7.35 39.85
N LEU A 260 24.01 6.70 39.18
CA LEU A 260 23.93 6.41 37.74
C LEU A 260 22.78 5.47 37.39
N ALA A 261 22.52 4.46 38.22
CA ALA A 261 21.39 3.55 38.05
C ALA A 261 20.05 4.31 38.12
N GLN A 262 19.94 5.24 39.07
CA GLN A 262 18.76 6.08 39.22
C GLN A 262 18.60 7.09 38.06
N GLU A 263 19.70 7.69 37.59
CA GLU A 263 19.70 8.57 36.41
C GLU A 263 19.30 7.81 35.14
N TYR A 264 19.78 6.58 34.97
CA TYR A 264 19.35 5.72 33.85
C TYR A 264 17.86 5.38 33.96
N ARG A 265 17.38 4.94 35.13
CA ARG A 265 15.96 4.68 35.39
C ARG A 265 15.11 5.92 35.07
N GLN A 266 15.53 7.09 35.53
CA GLN A 266 14.84 8.34 35.26
C GLN A 266 14.81 8.65 33.76
N SER A 267 15.92 8.43 33.05
CA SER A 267 15.97 8.66 31.60
C SER A 267 15.02 7.74 30.81
N VAL A 268 14.80 6.50 31.26
CA VAL A 268 13.80 5.58 30.69
C VAL A 268 12.38 6.11 30.96
N VAL A 269 12.10 6.53 32.20
CA VAL A 269 10.81 7.12 32.57
C VAL A 269 10.52 8.37 31.74
N ASP A 270 11.51 9.25 31.55
CA ASP A 270 11.37 10.48 30.76
C ASP A 270 11.08 10.17 29.29
N ALA A 271 11.85 9.25 28.69
CA ALA A 271 11.66 8.85 27.29
C ALA A 271 10.27 8.26 27.02
N VAL A 272 9.77 7.41 27.91
CA VAL A 272 8.42 6.85 27.76
C VAL A 272 7.34 7.88 28.11
N THR A 273 7.59 8.78 29.06
CA THR A 273 6.69 9.91 29.33
C THR A 273 6.52 10.78 28.08
N ASP A 274 7.60 11.11 27.38
CA ASP A 274 7.56 11.88 26.13
C ASP A 274 6.78 11.15 25.03
N HIS A 275 6.92 9.82 24.96
CA HIS A 275 6.18 8.97 24.01
C HIS A 275 4.68 8.86 24.34
N LEU A 276 4.32 8.72 25.62
CA LEU A 276 2.94 8.60 26.09
C LEU A 276 2.21 9.94 26.11
N ARG A 277 2.90 11.07 26.31
CA ARG A 277 2.30 12.41 26.39
C ARG A 277 1.32 12.72 25.25
N PRO A 278 1.64 12.56 23.95
CA PRO A 278 0.67 12.81 22.88
C PRO A 278 -0.51 11.82 22.87
N ARG A 279 -0.32 10.59 23.38
CA ARG A 279 -1.36 9.54 23.43
C ARG A 279 -2.33 9.74 24.58
N VAL A 280 -1.82 10.07 25.77
CA VAL A 280 -2.65 10.47 26.91
C VAL A 280 -3.41 11.75 26.56
N ARG A 281 -2.76 12.72 25.90
CA ARG A 281 -3.45 13.91 25.39
C ARG A 281 -4.60 13.53 24.47
N ALA A 282 -4.39 12.62 23.53
CA ALA A 282 -5.43 12.17 22.62
C ALA A 282 -6.57 11.45 23.36
N ALA A 283 -6.26 10.62 24.35
CA ALA A 283 -7.24 9.90 25.17
C ALA A 283 -8.08 10.87 26.03
N VAL A 284 -7.46 11.91 26.60
CA VAL A 284 -8.13 12.91 27.45
C VAL A 284 -8.95 13.92 26.64
N LEU A 285 -8.52 14.25 25.41
CA LEU A 285 -9.16 15.28 24.57
C LEU A 285 -10.64 15.01 24.24
N VAL A 286 -11.08 13.76 24.36
CA VAL A 286 -12.39 13.32 23.86
C VAL A 286 -13.48 13.36 24.93
N GLU A 287 -13.17 13.12 26.20
CA GLU A 287 -14.18 12.93 27.27
C GLU A 287 -13.85 13.64 28.60
N ASP A 288 -12.78 14.46 28.67
CA ASP A 288 -12.25 15.10 29.90
C ASP A 288 -11.90 14.12 31.05
N GLU A 289 -11.91 12.81 30.78
CA GLU A 289 -11.56 11.73 31.70
C GLU A 289 -10.75 10.65 30.98
N LEU A 290 -9.84 9.97 31.69
CA LEU A 290 -9.11 8.82 31.15
C LEU A 290 -9.91 7.54 31.41
N GLY A 291 -10.54 7.00 30.37
CA GLY A 291 -11.33 5.77 30.45
C GLY A 291 -10.50 4.53 30.82
N ALA A 292 -11.15 3.50 31.38
CA ALA A 292 -10.48 2.29 31.88
C ALA A 292 -9.75 1.49 30.78
N GLN A 293 -10.32 1.44 29.56
CA GLN A 293 -9.73 0.72 28.41
C GLN A 293 -8.51 1.45 27.86
N ASP A 294 -8.56 2.79 27.74
CA ASP A 294 -7.41 3.60 27.33
C ASP A 294 -6.31 3.55 28.38
N HIS A 295 -6.67 3.57 29.67
CA HIS A 295 -5.72 3.37 30.75
C HIS A 295 -5.04 1.99 30.66
N GLU A 296 -5.77 0.91 30.41
CA GLU A 296 -5.19 -0.43 30.24
C GLU A 296 -4.27 -0.52 29.01
N PHE A 297 -4.68 0.05 27.88
CA PHE A 297 -3.86 0.13 26.67
C PHE A 297 -2.57 0.92 26.91
N LEU A 298 -2.64 2.09 27.56
CA LEU A 298 -1.47 2.90 27.89
C LEU A 298 -0.55 2.21 28.90
N LEU A 299 -1.11 1.43 29.83
CA LEU A 299 -0.32 0.61 30.76
C LEU A 299 0.44 -0.49 30.04
N ASP A 300 -0.20 -1.18 29.09
CA ASP A 300 0.46 -2.18 28.26
C ASP A 300 1.56 -1.54 27.41
N GLU A 301 1.26 -0.41 26.77
CA GLU A 301 2.21 0.32 25.93
C GLU A 301 3.44 0.83 26.69
N ALA A 302 3.26 1.23 27.96
CA ALA A 302 4.34 1.60 28.87
C ALA A 302 5.20 0.40 29.27
N ARG A 303 4.57 -0.76 29.54
CA ARG A 303 5.26 -2.00 29.91
C ARG A 303 6.07 -2.57 28.77
N THR A 304 5.56 -2.57 27.53
CA THR A 304 6.32 -2.99 26.34
C THR A 304 7.58 -2.15 26.13
N ARG A 305 7.64 -0.92 26.68
CA ARG A 305 8.81 -0.04 26.64
C ARG A 305 9.69 -0.10 27.90
N GLY A 306 9.40 -1.04 28.81
CA GLY A 306 10.24 -1.35 29.95
C GLY A 306 9.87 -0.66 31.27
N LEU A 307 8.73 0.04 31.36
CA LEU A 307 8.26 0.55 32.66
C LEU A 307 7.66 -0.55 33.52
N GLY A 308 7.95 -0.47 34.82
CA GLY A 308 7.23 -1.20 35.85
C GLY A 308 5.79 -0.71 36.01
N THR A 309 4.93 -1.53 36.59
CA THR A 309 3.50 -1.24 36.73
C THR A 309 3.22 0.01 37.57
N ARG A 310 4.00 0.26 38.62
CA ARG A 310 3.81 1.41 39.51
C ARG A 310 4.34 2.68 38.85
N ASP A 311 5.51 2.65 38.21
CA ASP A 311 6.01 3.79 37.44
C ASP A 311 5.07 4.13 36.26
N ALA A 312 4.59 3.13 35.51
CA ALA A 312 3.65 3.34 34.41
C ALA A 312 2.34 4.03 34.86
N ARG A 313 1.74 3.55 35.96
CA ARG A 313 0.55 4.21 36.56
C ARG A 313 0.83 5.64 37.00
N THR A 314 2.01 5.88 37.57
CA THR A 314 2.43 7.22 38.03
C THR A 314 2.57 8.18 36.86
N VAL A 315 3.23 7.75 35.77
CA VAL A 315 3.39 8.53 34.54
C VAL A 315 2.04 8.84 33.89
N ILE A 316 1.18 7.82 33.74
CA ILE A 316 -0.14 8.00 33.12
C ILE A 316 -1.02 8.92 33.96
N ALA A 317 -1.03 8.78 35.29
CA ALA A 317 -1.77 9.66 36.18
C ALA A 317 -1.23 11.10 36.17
N GLY A 318 0.09 11.28 36.13
CA GLY A 318 0.73 12.59 36.01
C GLY A 318 0.38 13.29 34.70
N LEU A 319 0.41 12.55 33.58
CA LEU A 319 0.01 13.06 32.26
C LEU A 319 -1.49 13.35 32.18
N ALA A 320 -2.36 12.51 32.76
CA ALA A 320 -3.80 12.76 32.81
C ALA A 320 -4.11 14.03 33.62
N ALA A 321 -3.43 14.22 34.76
CA ALA A 321 -3.54 15.43 35.57
C ALA A 321 -2.99 16.68 34.84
N GLU A 322 -1.89 16.56 34.07
CA GLU A 322 -1.36 17.63 33.21
C GLU A 322 -2.44 18.13 32.22
N PHE A 323 -3.29 17.22 31.73
CA PHE A 323 -4.38 17.52 30.81
C PHE A 323 -5.75 17.75 31.47
N GLY A 324 -5.82 17.83 32.80
CA GLY A 324 -7.05 18.17 33.53
C GLY A 324 -8.03 17.00 33.77
N ALA A 325 -7.63 15.76 33.48
CA ALA A 325 -8.46 14.57 33.65
C ALA A 325 -8.18 13.81 34.96
N ALA A 326 -9.23 13.30 35.60
CA ALA A 326 -9.11 12.33 36.67
C ALA A 326 -8.96 10.91 36.10
N VAL A 327 -8.03 10.11 36.65
CA VAL A 327 -7.91 8.69 36.33
C VAL A 327 -8.94 7.92 37.15
N SER A 328 -9.97 7.36 36.50
CA SER A 328 -10.89 6.45 37.18
C SER A 328 -10.14 5.17 37.60
N PRO A 329 -10.10 4.80 38.89
CA PRO A 329 -9.47 3.56 39.30
C PRO A 329 -10.26 2.36 38.74
N PRO A 330 -9.59 1.25 38.38
CA PRO A 330 -10.29 0.03 37.99
C PRO A 330 -11.19 -0.43 39.14
N ALA A 331 -12.42 -0.83 38.80
CA ALA A 331 -13.38 -1.40 39.73
C ALA A 331 -12.72 -2.56 40.50
N GLY A 332 -12.52 -2.39 41.81
CA GLY A 332 -12.02 -3.46 42.66
C GLY A 332 -12.99 -4.64 42.71
N PRO A 333 -12.52 -5.87 42.96
CA PRO A 333 -13.39 -7.00 43.19
C PRO A 333 -14.29 -6.73 44.42
N PRO A 334 -15.53 -7.24 44.43
CA PRO A 334 -16.45 -7.00 45.54
C PRO A 334 -15.86 -7.59 46.83
N PRO A 335 -15.85 -6.85 47.96
CA PRO A 335 -15.52 -7.45 49.24
C PRO A 335 -16.59 -8.49 49.59
N SER A 336 -16.14 -9.69 49.96
CA SER A 336 -16.98 -10.79 50.40
C SER A 336 -17.86 -10.39 51.59
N ALA A 337 -19.12 -10.80 51.47
CA ALA A 337 -20.24 -10.69 52.40
C ALA A 337 -19.88 -10.56 53.89
N GLY A 338 -20.18 -9.38 54.46
CA GLY A 338 -20.53 -9.20 55.87
C GLY A 338 -22.04 -8.93 56.02
N PRO A 339 -22.66 -9.25 57.17
CA PRO A 339 -24.11 -9.16 57.35
C PRO A 339 -24.59 -7.70 57.42
N PRO A 340 -25.88 -7.43 57.13
CA PRO A 340 -26.34 -6.11 56.74
C PRO A 340 -26.52 -5.18 57.95
N PRO A 341 -26.33 -3.86 57.77
CA PRO A 341 -27.07 -2.88 58.54
C PRO A 341 -28.08 -2.14 57.65
N SER A 342 -29.32 -2.17 58.13
CA SER A 342 -30.42 -1.22 58.01
C SER A 342 -30.36 -0.09 56.96
N ALA A 343 -31.31 -0.20 56.02
CA ALA A 343 -32.09 0.85 55.35
C ALA A 343 -31.54 2.30 55.36
N GLU A 344 -30.97 2.71 54.22
CA GLU A 344 -30.87 4.12 53.80
C GLU A 344 -31.97 4.48 52.78
N PRO A 345 -32.39 5.76 52.71
CA PRO A 345 -33.51 6.24 51.89
C PRO A 345 -33.21 6.21 50.38
N PRO A 346 -34.24 6.21 49.50
CA PRO A 346 -34.03 5.99 48.07
C PRO A 346 -33.27 7.16 47.43
N THR A 347 -32.16 6.83 46.77
CA THR A 347 -31.44 7.74 45.88
C THR A 347 -32.31 8.04 44.65
N PRO A 348 -32.36 9.29 44.14
CA PRO A 348 -33.16 9.63 42.96
C PRO A 348 -32.63 8.91 41.71
N PRO A 349 -33.47 8.65 40.68
CA PRO A 349 -33.08 7.90 39.50
C PRO A 349 -32.02 8.67 38.71
N LYS A 350 -30.75 8.34 38.94
CA LYS A 350 -29.63 8.89 38.16
C LYS A 350 -29.66 8.29 36.76
N ARG A 351 -30.17 9.06 35.80
CA ARG A 351 -29.65 9.19 34.41
C ARG A 351 -29.39 7.89 33.63
N LEU A 352 -30.27 6.89 33.74
CA LEU A 352 -30.16 5.64 32.97
C LEU A 352 -30.08 5.90 31.46
N TRP A 353 -30.91 6.82 30.95
CA TRP A 353 -30.90 7.19 29.53
C TRP A 353 -29.58 7.82 29.05
N GLU A 354 -28.82 8.50 29.92
CA GLU A 354 -27.52 9.07 29.54
C GLU A 354 -26.47 7.98 29.29
N ASN A 355 -26.53 6.89 30.07
CA ASN A 355 -25.67 5.74 29.89
C ASN A 355 -26.00 4.99 28.60
N ASP A 356 -27.30 4.80 28.30
CA ASP A 356 -27.74 4.16 27.06
C ASP A 356 -27.45 5.03 25.83
N LEU A 357 -27.58 6.35 25.94
CA LEU A 357 -27.18 7.28 24.87
C LEU A 357 -25.66 7.29 24.66
N ARG A 358 -24.86 7.17 25.73
CA ARG A 358 -23.40 6.99 25.63
C ARG A 358 -23.06 5.66 24.95
N ALA A 359 -23.76 4.58 25.30
CA ALA A 359 -23.60 3.28 24.66
C ALA A 359 -23.98 3.31 23.17
N ALA A 360 -25.03 4.06 22.79
CA ALA A 360 -25.38 4.28 21.39
C ALA A 360 -24.27 4.98 20.60
N ARG A 361 -23.68 6.04 21.18
CA ARG A 361 -22.55 6.77 20.55
C ARG A 361 -21.30 5.90 20.44
N ALA A 362 -20.99 5.12 21.46
CA ALA A 362 -19.87 4.16 21.42
C ALA A 362 -20.10 3.10 20.32
N ALA A 363 -21.30 2.54 20.25
CA ALA A 363 -21.65 1.57 19.21
C ALA A 363 -21.56 2.16 17.79
N LEU A 364 -21.95 3.43 17.57
CA LEU A 364 -21.72 4.11 16.29
C LEU A 364 -20.24 4.24 15.95
N ARG A 365 -19.40 4.64 16.91
CA ARG A 365 -17.93 4.73 16.74
C ARG A 365 -17.30 3.38 16.39
N ASP A 366 -17.81 2.30 16.98
CA ASP A 366 -17.34 0.92 16.75
C ASP A 366 -17.87 0.28 15.47
N GLY A 367 -18.58 1.05 14.63
CA GLY A 367 -19.19 0.57 13.39
C GLY A 367 -20.35 -0.42 13.62
N LEU A 368 -21.07 -0.28 14.73
CA LEU A 368 -22.18 -1.13 15.16
C LEU A 368 -23.51 -0.34 15.23
N PRO A 369 -23.99 0.22 14.11
CA PRO A 369 -25.18 1.06 14.10
C PRO A 369 -26.47 0.31 14.48
N VAL A 370 -26.58 -1.01 14.24
CA VAL A 370 -27.78 -1.77 14.67
C VAL A 370 -27.81 -1.89 16.20
N ARG A 371 -26.65 -2.13 16.83
CA ARG A 371 -26.51 -2.07 18.30
C ARG A 371 -26.77 -0.66 18.83
N ALA A 372 -26.31 0.38 18.14
CA ALA A 372 -26.58 1.77 18.52
C ALA A 372 -28.09 2.07 18.51
N ARG A 373 -28.82 1.57 17.50
CA ARG A 373 -30.27 1.72 17.41
C ARG A 373 -31.00 1.06 18.58
N ALA A 374 -30.54 -0.11 19.03
CA ALA A 374 -31.10 -0.76 20.21
C ALA A 374 -30.87 0.09 21.49
N ALA A 375 -29.65 0.59 21.69
CA ALA A 375 -29.33 1.45 22.82
C ALA A 375 -30.11 2.79 22.80
N ILE A 376 -30.42 3.34 21.62
CA ILE A 376 -31.31 4.50 21.48
C ILE A 376 -32.75 4.17 21.93
N ALA A 377 -33.25 2.97 21.65
CA ALA A 377 -34.57 2.55 22.11
C ALA A 377 -34.61 2.45 23.64
N ASP A 378 -33.56 1.89 24.25
CA ASP A 378 -33.41 1.81 25.71
C ASP A 378 -33.29 3.21 26.33
N ALA A 379 -32.51 4.11 25.72
CA ALA A 379 -32.40 5.50 26.14
C ALA A 379 -33.75 6.24 26.10
N ARG A 380 -34.56 6.04 25.05
CA ARG A 380 -35.91 6.61 24.97
C ARG A 380 -36.81 6.09 26.09
N ALA A 381 -36.75 4.78 26.38
CA ALA A 381 -37.52 4.19 27.47
C ALA A 381 -37.11 4.75 28.85
N GLY A 382 -35.80 4.94 29.07
CA GLY A 382 -35.27 5.52 30.31
C GLY A 382 -35.48 7.03 30.49
N ALA A 383 -35.71 7.77 29.40
CA ALA A 383 -35.94 9.22 29.43
C ALA A 383 -37.39 9.59 29.82
N GLY A 384 -38.36 8.69 29.58
CA GLY A 384 -39.78 8.97 29.83
C GLY A 384 -40.25 10.22 29.08
N ASP A 385 -40.88 11.15 29.80
CA ASP A 385 -41.45 12.41 29.26
C ASP A 385 -40.48 13.61 29.32
N ASP A 386 -39.19 13.41 29.62
CA ASP A 386 -38.21 14.50 29.65
C ASP A 386 -37.93 15.04 28.24
N ALA A 387 -38.55 16.19 27.93
CA ALA A 387 -38.43 16.85 26.63
C ALA A 387 -36.99 17.28 26.26
N ALA A 388 -36.12 17.55 27.24
CA ALA A 388 -34.73 17.90 26.96
C ALA A 388 -33.90 16.65 26.62
N ALA A 389 -34.09 15.56 27.36
CA ALA A 389 -33.48 14.26 27.08
C ALA A 389 -33.92 13.72 25.71
N LEU A 390 -35.22 13.75 25.41
CA LEU A 390 -35.78 13.27 24.15
C LEU A 390 -35.22 14.02 22.93
N ARG A 391 -34.95 15.33 23.03
CA ARG A 391 -34.31 16.09 21.94
C ARG A 391 -32.87 15.63 21.66
N GLN A 392 -32.09 15.35 22.71
CA GLN A 392 -30.73 14.86 22.54
C GLN A 392 -30.68 13.45 21.97
N ILE A 393 -31.58 12.57 22.44
CA ILE A 393 -31.73 11.21 21.92
C ILE A 393 -32.17 11.23 20.46
N ALA A 394 -33.09 12.13 20.08
CA ALA A 394 -33.54 12.26 18.70
C ALA A 394 -32.40 12.61 17.73
N ALA A 395 -31.50 13.53 18.10
CA ALA A 395 -30.37 13.90 17.26
C ALA A 395 -29.45 12.70 16.93
N VAL A 396 -29.13 11.87 17.94
CA VAL A 396 -28.31 10.67 17.75
C VAL A 396 -29.11 9.58 17.02
N ALA A 397 -30.41 9.45 17.28
CA ALA A 397 -31.27 8.52 16.57
C ALA A 397 -31.31 8.80 15.06
N ASP A 398 -31.42 10.08 14.66
CA ASP A 398 -31.43 10.48 13.25
C ASP A 398 -30.09 10.17 12.56
N GLU A 399 -28.97 10.31 13.29
CA GLU A 399 -27.66 9.90 12.81
C GLU A 399 -27.55 8.38 12.64
N VAL A 400 -28.00 7.59 13.63
CA VAL A 400 -28.05 6.13 13.56
C VAL A 400 -28.85 5.66 12.35
N GLU A 401 -30.07 6.17 12.15
CA GLU A 401 -30.92 5.77 11.03
C GLU A 401 -30.30 6.17 9.68
N ARG A 402 -29.63 7.33 9.60
CA ARG A 402 -28.90 7.74 8.40
C ARG A 402 -27.76 6.79 8.06
N VAL A 403 -26.96 6.40 9.06
CA VAL A 403 -25.86 5.44 8.88
C VAL A 403 -26.40 4.08 8.45
N ILE A 404 -27.48 3.59 9.07
CA ILE A 404 -28.13 2.33 8.69
C ILE A 404 -28.64 2.39 7.26
N ALA A 405 -29.39 3.44 6.89
CA ALA A 405 -29.95 3.57 5.55
C ALA A 405 -28.85 3.61 4.48
N GLN A 406 -27.78 4.35 4.72
CA GLN A 406 -26.63 4.41 3.82
C GLN A 406 -25.93 3.05 3.71
N ALA A 407 -25.67 2.37 4.85
CA ALA A 407 -25.02 1.07 4.86
C ALA A 407 -25.86 -0.01 4.15
N VAL A 408 -27.19 0.01 4.27
CA VAL A 408 -28.08 -0.89 3.52
C VAL A 408 -28.01 -0.59 2.02
N ALA A 409 -28.06 0.67 1.62
CA ALA A 409 -27.96 1.06 0.21
C ALA A 409 -26.60 0.66 -0.39
N ASP A 410 -25.50 0.93 0.31
CA ASP A 410 -24.15 0.57 -0.10
C ASP A 410 -23.96 -0.95 -0.17
N SER A 411 -24.48 -1.70 0.81
CA SER A 411 -24.44 -3.16 0.82
C SER A 411 -25.22 -3.79 -0.34
N ARG A 412 -26.35 -3.18 -0.74
CA ARG A 412 -27.08 -3.60 -1.95
C ARG A 412 -26.31 -3.29 -3.21
N ARG A 413 -25.80 -2.07 -3.34
CA ARG A 413 -24.99 -1.65 -4.48
C ARG A 413 -23.73 -2.51 -4.64
N ALA A 414 -23.08 -2.89 -3.54
CA ALA A 414 -21.93 -3.78 -3.59
C ALA A 414 -22.28 -5.18 -4.11
N ARG A 415 -23.47 -5.69 -3.76
CA ARG A 415 -23.99 -6.94 -4.34
C ARG A 415 -24.22 -6.78 -5.84
N ASP A 416 -24.90 -5.72 -6.26
CA ASP A 416 -25.18 -5.48 -7.68
C ASP A 416 -23.86 -5.37 -8.48
N LEU A 417 -22.84 -4.71 -7.93
CA LEU A 417 -21.50 -4.66 -8.52
C LEU A 417 -20.85 -6.05 -8.62
N ALA A 418 -20.96 -6.88 -7.58
CA ALA A 418 -20.46 -8.26 -7.63
C ALA A 418 -21.21 -9.12 -8.64
N ASP A 419 -22.53 -8.97 -8.77
CA ASP A 419 -23.36 -9.66 -9.76
C ASP A 419 -23.03 -9.20 -11.21
N GLU A 420 -22.58 -7.94 -11.37
CA GLU A 420 -22.00 -7.40 -12.60
C GLU A 420 -20.53 -7.83 -12.83
N MET A 421 -19.98 -8.70 -11.97
CA MET A 421 -18.59 -9.17 -12.00
C MET A 421 -17.57 -8.02 -11.80
N ARG A 422 -17.96 -6.94 -11.13
CA ARG A 422 -17.11 -5.78 -10.79
C ARG A 422 -16.60 -5.88 -9.36
N HIS A 423 -15.76 -6.88 -9.11
CA HIS A 423 -15.34 -7.24 -7.77
C HIS A 423 -14.35 -6.27 -7.13
N VAL A 424 -13.59 -5.47 -7.90
CA VAL A 424 -12.73 -4.43 -7.34
C VAL A 424 -13.59 -3.32 -6.70
N ALA A 425 -14.56 -2.80 -7.45
CA ALA A 425 -15.48 -1.78 -6.94
C ALA A 425 -16.39 -2.31 -5.82
N ALA A 426 -16.84 -3.56 -5.91
CA ALA A 426 -17.61 -4.20 -4.84
C ALA A 426 -16.78 -4.33 -3.56
N LEU A 427 -15.50 -4.74 -3.67
CA LEU A 427 -14.62 -4.89 -2.53
C LEU A 427 -14.41 -3.57 -1.77
N GLU A 428 -14.10 -2.49 -2.48
CA GLU A 428 -13.93 -1.16 -1.87
C GLU A 428 -15.17 -0.73 -1.06
N LEU A 429 -16.36 -0.93 -1.64
CA LEU A 429 -17.62 -0.57 -0.98
C LEU A 429 -17.93 -1.48 0.20
N LEU A 430 -17.65 -2.79 0.09
CA LEU A 430 -17.83 -3.75 1.20
C LEU A 430 -16.90 -3.45 2.37
N GLU A 431 -15.65 -3.06 2.11
CA GLU A 431 -14.70 -2.69 3.17
C GLU A 431 -15.14 -1.42 3.90
N ASP A 432 -15.67 -0.44 3.17
CA ASP A 432 -16.20 0.77 3.77
C ASP A 432 -17.47 0.51 4.61
N VAL A 433 -18.39 -0.32 4.10
CA VAL A 433 -19.57 -0.76 4.86
C VAL A 433 -19.17 -1.56 6.09
N PHE A 434 -18.19 -2.46 5.99
CA PHE A 434 -17.72 -3.25 7.13
C PHE A 434 -17.10 -2.36 8.22
N ARG A 435 -16.36 -1.31 7.83
CA ARG A 435 -15.79 -0.35 8.78
C ARG A 435 -16.86 0.44 9.54
N ARG A 436 -17.92 0.87 8.86
CA ARG A 436 -18.96 1.76 9.42
C ARG A 436 -20.17 1.03 10.00
N ALA A 437 -20.42 -0.21 9.57
CA ALA A 437 -21.67 -0.92 9.83
C ALA A 437 -21.52 -2.46 9.77
N ARG A 438 -20.55 -3.05 10.49
CA ARG A 438 -20.33 -4.51 10.48
C ARG A 438 -21.49 -5.35 11.02
N ASP A 439 -22.38 -4.76 11.83
CA ASP A 439 -23.56 -5.46 12.35
C ASP A 439 -24.83 -5.29 11.49
N ILE A 440 -24.71 -4.72 10.28
CA ILE A 440 -25.84 -4.49 9.37
C ILE A 440 -26.54 -5.78 8.95
N ASP A 441 -25.84 -6.91 8.97
CA ASP A 441 -26.38 -8.25 8.67
C ASP A 441 -27.51 -8.67 9.61
N ARG A 442 -27.60 -8.05 10.79
CA ARG A 442 -28.70 -8.27 11.74
C ARG A 442 -30.05 -7.74 11.21
N LEU A 443 -30.03 -6.90 10.17
CA LEU A 443 -31.24 -6.45 9.50
C LEU A 443 -31.67 -7.47 8.44
N PRO A 444 -32.97 -7.77 8.32
CA PRO A 444 -33.48 -8.71 7.32
C PRO A 444 -33.20 -8.23 5.88
N ASP A 445 -33.15 -6.92 5.65
CA ASP A 445 -32.98 -6.30 4.33
C ASP A 445 -31.51 -6.22 3.87
N SER A 446 -30.57 -6.73 4.67
CA SER A 446 -29.13 -6.73 4.38
C SER A 446 -28.75 -7.69 3.24
N GLY A 447 -29.64 -8.66 2.95
CA GLY A 447 -29.56 -9.60 1.83
C GLY A 447 -28.35 -10.53 1.89
N GLY A 448 -28.13 -11.14 3.07
CA GLY A 448 -27.10 -12.15 3.32
C GLY A 448 -25.85 -11.61 4.01
N SER A 449 -24.92 -12.51 4.37
CA SER A 449 -23.73 -12.16 5.15
C SER A 449 -22.81 -11.18 4.40
N LEU A 450 -22.58 -10.00 4.98
CA LEU A 450 -21.61 -9.00 4.55
C LEU A 450 -20.19 -9.57 4.58
N GLN A 451 -19.84 -10.27 5.66
CA GLN A 451 -18.50 -10.86 5.80
C GLN A 451 -18.22 -11.90 4.69
N ALA A 452 -19.15 -12.80 4.42
CA ALA A 452 -18.98 -13.79 3.36
C ALA A 452 -18.81 -13.14 1.96
N ARG A 453 -19.55 -12.06 1.68
CA ARG A 453 -19.43 -11.30 0.41
C ARG A 453 -18.09 -10.58 0.30
N LEU A 454 -17.62 -10.02 1.42
CA LEU A 454 -16.31 -9.36 1.51
C LEU A 454 -15.19 -10.37 1.23
N GLU A 455 -15.22 -11.52 1.89
CA GLU A 455 -14.25 -12.61 1.68
C GLU A 455 -14.30 -13.13 0.24
N ALA A 456 -15.49 -13.40 -0.31
CA ALA A 456 -15.62 -13.85 -1.69
C ALA A 456 -15.04 -12.85 -2.71
N SER A 457 -15.27 -11.54 -2.53
CA SER A 457 -14.71 -10.52 -3.41
C SER A 457 -13.18 -10.39 -3.25
N ARG A 458 -12.67 -10.49 -2.01
CA ARG A 458 -11.22 -10.52 -1.75
C ARG A 458 -10.54 -11.68 -2.44
N ASP A 459 -11.10 -12.88 -2.34
CA ASP A 459 -10.53 -14.08 -2.95
C ASP A 459 -10.46 -13.96 -4.48
N ILE A 460 -11.52 -13.44 -5.11
CA ILE A 460 -11.55 -13.23 -6.56
C ILE A 460 -10.51 -12.18 -6.99
N VAL A 461 -10.44 -11.05 -6.28
CA VAL A 461 -9.46 -9.99 -6.58
C VAL A 461 -8.02 -10.47 -6.37
N ALA A 462 -7.75 -11.24 -5.30
CA ALA A 462 -6.43 -11.80 -5.03
C ALA A 462 -6.01 -12.81 -6.11
N GLN A 463 -6.90 -13.72 -6.50
CA GLN A 463 -6.67 -14.67 -7.61
C GLN A 463 -6.40 -13.92 -8.92
N ALA A 464 -7.18 -12.87 -9.21
CA ALA A 464 -7.00 -12.03 -10.38
C ALA A 464 -5.63 -11.33 -10.40
N GLY A 465 -5.17 -10.85 -9.25
CA GLY A 465 -3.85 -10.23 -9.10
C GLY A 465 -2.70 -11.20 -9.35
N GLU A 466 -2.79 -12.45 -8.91
CA GLU A 466 -1.79 -13.48 -9.20
C GLU A 466 -1.73 -13.83 -10.69
N ILE A 467 -2.90 -14.03 -11.31
CA ILE A 467 -2.99 -14.33 -12.74
C ILE A 467 -2.49 -13.14 -13.58
N ALA A 468 -2.82 -11.91 -13.19
CA ALA A 468 -2.34 -10.72 -13.87
C ALA A 468 -0.81 -10.56 -13.78
N ARG A 469 -0.21 -10.87 -12.62
CA ARG A 469 1.26 -10.81 -12.44
C ARG A 469 2.01 -11.89 -13.23
N SER A 470 1.41 -13.05 -13.42
CA SER A 470 2.00 -14.15 -14.20
C SER A 470 1.76 -14.04 -15.70
N ALA A 471 0.85 -13.16 -16.14
CA ALA A 471 0.55 -12.92 -17.55
C ALA A 471 1.75 -12.28 -18.27
N SER A 472 2.22 -12.93 -19.35
CA SER A 472 3.37 -12.46 -20.14
C SER A 472 3.12 -12.63 -21.63
N ALA A 473 3.53 -11.63 -22.42
CA ALA A 473 3.46 -11.66 -23.88
C ALA A 473 4.19 -12.86 -24.50
N SER A 474 5.25 -13.35 -23.84
CA SER A 474 6.03 -14.52 -24.27
C SER A 474 5.36 -15.86 -23.94
N ASN A 475 4.25 -15.86 -23.18
CA ASN A 475 3.54 -17.08 -22.77
C ASN A 475 2.03 -16.97 -23.09
N PRO A 476 1.59 -17.45 -24.27
CA PRO A 476 0.18 -17.38 -24.69
C PRO A 476 -0.80 -18.07 -23.74
N ALA A 477 -0.38 -19.13 -23.04
CA ALA A 477 -1.22 -19.82 -22.07
C ALA A 477 -1.53 -18.92 -20.86
N SER A 478 -0.56 -18.13 -20.40
CA SER A 478 -0.75 -17.16 -19.31
C SER A 478 -1.72 -16.04 -19.69
N LEU A 479 -1.66 -15.54 -20.94
CA LEU A 479 -2.61 -14.54 -21.45
C LEU A 479 -4.02 -15.12 -21.61
N THR A 480 -4.12 -16.39 -22.02
CA THR A 480 -5.38 -17.11 -22.10
C THR A 480 -6.00 -17.27 -20.71
N ALA A 481 -5.21 -17.66 -19.70
CA ALA A 481 -5.65 -17.75 -18.31
C ALA A 481 -6.13 -16.39 -17.78
N ALA A 482 -5.41 -15.31 -18.08
CA ALA A 482 -5.82 -13.95 -17.74
C ALA A 482 -7.16 -13.56 -18.39
N ALA A 483 -7.35 -13.88 -19.67
CA ALA A 483 -8.60 -13.63 -20.36
C ALA A 483 -9.77 -14.46 -19.82
N VAL A 484 -9.55 -15.73 -19.47
CA VAL A 484 -10.55 -16.57 -18.79
C VAL A 484 -10.91 -15.95 -17.43
N MET A 485 -9.93 -15.47 -16.67
CA MET A 485 -10.21 -14.81 -15.39
C MET A 485 -11.04 -13.52 -15.55
N ARG A 486 -10.89 -12.78 -16.65
CA ARG A 486 -11.72 -11.58 -16.92
C ARG A 486 -13.21 -11.86 -17.09
N LEU A 487 -13.58 -13.08 -17.46
CA LEU A 487 -14.99 -13.50 -17.45
C LEU A 487 -15.56 -13.53 -16.03
N ARG A 488 -14.69 -13.61 -15.02
CA ARG A 488 -15.03 -13.62 -13.59
C ARG A 488 -14.80 -12.27 -12.89
N ILE A 489 -14.06 -11.35 -13.49
CA ILE A 489 -13.82 -10.01 -12.94
C ILE A 489 -13.48 -9.02 -14.05
N THR A 490 -14.34 -8.01 -14.24
CA THR A 490 -14.27 -7.12 -15.41
C THR A 490 -13.51 -5.81 -15.14
N ASP A 491 -13.42 -5.39 -13.87
CA ASP A 491 -12.85 -4.12 -13.44
C ASP A 491 -11.40 -4.20 -12.93
N HIS A 492 -10.73 -5.34 -13.10
CA HIS A 492 -9.32 -5.50 -12.72
C HIS A 492 -8.36 -5.01 -13.82
N GLU A 493 -7.64 -3.92 -13.55
CA GLU A 493 -6.75 -3.24 -14.50
C GLU A 493 -5.68 -4.17 -15.10
N GLY A 494 -4.94 -4.93 -14.27
CA GLY A 494 -3.88 -5.81 -14.75
C GLY A 494 -4.34 -6.87 -15.75
N LEU A 495 -5.54 -7.44 -15.56
CA LEU A 495 -6.11 -8.39 -16.51
C LEU A 495 -6.58 -7.69 -17.78
N ASN A 496 -7.19 -6.50 -17.66
CA ASN A 496 -7.59 -5.69 -18.80
C ASN A 496 -6.38 -5.34 -19.68
N SER A 497 -5.24 -5.00 -19.09
CA SER A 497 -3.97 -4.78 -19.80
C SER A 497 -3.48 -6.04 -20.50
N ALA A 498 -3.48 -7.20 -19.82
CA ALA A 498 -3.06 -8.48 -20.43
C ALA A 498 -3.92 -8.87 -21.65
N ALA A 499 -5.21 -8.54 -21.63
CA ALA A 499 -6.10 -8.84 -22.75
C ALA A 499 -5.82 -8.01 -24.02
N THR A 500 -5.20 -6.84 -23.89
CA THR A 500 -4.86 -6.00 -25.06
C THR A 500 -3.78 -6.62 -25.93
N VAL A 501 -2.93 -7.48 -25.35
CA VAL A 501 -1.84 -8.18 -26.05
C VAL A 501 -2.19 -9.62 -26.40
N LEU A 502 -3.37 -10.12 -25.98
CA LEU A 502 -3.82 -11.47 -26.33
C LEU A 502 -4.20 -11.54 -27.82
N THR A 503 -3.57 -12.48 -28.52
CA THR A 503 -3.98 -12.88 -29.88
C THR A 503 -4.84 -14.14 -29.79
N VAL A 504 -6.05 -14.10 -30.34
CA VAL A 504 -6.94 -15.27 -30.45
C VAL A 504 -6.75 -15.89 -31.83
N GLU A 505 -6.37 -17.16 -31.87
CA GLU A 505 -6.16 -17.89 -33.13
C GLU A 505 -7.50 -18.23 -33.81
N PRO A 506 -7.58 -18.14 -35.15
CA PRO A 506 -8.81 -18.47 -35.87
C PRO A 506 -9.09 -19.99 -35.84
N PRO A 507 -10.37 -20.41 -35.93
CA PRO A 507 -10.71 -21.79 -36.24
C PRO A 507 -10.23 -22.15 -37.66
N ARG A 508 -10.13 -23.44 -37.96
CA ARG A 508 -9.62 -23.92 -39.25
C ARG A 508 -10.63 -24.80 -39.98
N ASN A 509 -10.42 -25.01 -41.27
CA ASN A 509 -11.17 -26.00 -42.06
C ASN A 509 -12.70 -25.91 -41.93
N VAL A 510 -13.24 -24.69 -42.05
CA VAL A 510 -14.69 -24.44 -42.04
C VAL A 510 -15.31 -25.12 -43.26
N ARG A 511 -16.26 -26.02 -43.01
CA ARG A 511 -16.91 -26.87 -44.00
C ARG A 511 -18.40 -26.97 -43.69
N PHE A 512 -19.21 -27.25 -44.70
CA PHE A 512 -20.63 -27.49 -44.51
C PHE A 512 -21.12 -28.66 -45.36
N VAL A 513 -22.15 -29.32 -44.86
CA VAL A 513 -22.82 -30.45 -45.52
C VAL A 513 -24.32 -30.19 -45.54
N ALA A 514 -24.95 -30.35 -46.70
CA ALA A 514 -26.39 -30.26 -46.85
C ALA A 514 -26.99 -31.67 -46.91
N GLU A 515 -27.62 -32.11 -45.82
CA GLU A 515 -28.21 -33.45 -45.69
C GLU A 515 -29.64 -33.35 -45.16
N SER A 516 -30.55 -34.15 -45.72
CA SER A 516 -31.94 -34.29 -45.24
C SER A 516 -32.72 -32.96 -45.08
N GLY A 517 -32.37 -31.93 -45.88
CA GLY A 517 -33.04 -30.63 -45.85
C GLY A 517 -32.52 -29.63 -44.80
N ALA A 518 -31.47 -29.98 -44.05
CA ALA A 518 -30.75 -29.09 -43.14
C ALA A 518 -29.29 -28.94 -43.58
N ILE A 519 -28.70 -27.77 -43.31
CA ILE A 519 -27.27 -27.56 -43.55
C ILE A 519 -26.57 -27.60 -42.19
N THR A 520 -25.51 -28.40 -42.07
CA THR A 520 -24.66 -28.44 -40.87
C THR A 520 -23.30 -27.90 -41.21
N VAL A 521 -22.87 -26.88 -40.47
CA VAL A 521 -21.55 -26.25 -40.59
C VAL A 521 -20.65 -26.84 -39.50
N SER A 522 -19.44 -27.25 -39.85
CA SER A 522 -18.42 -27.74 -38.92
C SER A 522 -17.06 -27.13 -39.22
N TRP A 523 -16.17 -27.15 -38.23
CA TRP A 523 -14.81 -26.61 -38.33
C TRP A 523 -13.87 -27.34 -37.38
N ASP A 524 -12.58 -27.09 -37.52
CA ASP A 524 -11.56 -27.54 -36.57
C ASP A 524 -11.36 -26.46 -35.50
N PRO A 525 -11.11 -26.84 -34.24
CA PRO A 525 -11.02 -25.90 -33.14
C PRO A 525 -9.82 -24.95 -33.30
N SER A 526 -9.98 -23.76 -32.74
CA SER A 526 -8.89 -22.78 -32.54
C SER A 526 -7.81 -23.37 -31.64
N ALA A 527 -6.55 -22.98 -31.85
CA ALA A 527 -5.44 -23.32 -30.98
C ALA A 527 -5.48 -22.56 -29.64
N THR A 528 -6.16 -21.40 -29.59
CA THR A 528 -6.52 -20.75 -28.33
C THR A 528 -7.66 -21.54 -27.68
N GLU A 529 -7.40 -22.05 -26.47
CA GLU A 529 -8.37 -22.80 -25.67
C GLU A 529 -9.50 -21.90 -25.12
N SER A 530 -10.58 -22.53 -24.65
CA SER A 530 -11.71 -21.85 -23.98
C SER A 530 -12.46 -20.78 -24.81
N VAL A 531 -12.30 -20.79 -26.13
CA VAL A 531 -13.02 -19.88 -27.05
C VAL A 531 -14.48 -20.29 -27.27
N THR A 532 -15.32 -19.32 -27.61
CA THR A 532 -16.64 -19.55 -28.21
C THR A 532 -16.62 -19.14 -29.67
N TYR A 533 -17.37 -19.83 -30.53
CA TYR A 533 -17.43 -19.55 -31.96
C TYR A 533 -18.70 -18.77 -32.31
N ARG A 534 -18.55 -17.66 -33.02
CA ARG A 534 -19.65 -16.94 -33.69
C ARG A 534 -19.70 -17.40 -35.13
N VAL A 535 -20.88 -17.85 -35.59
CA VAL A 535 -21.08 -18.33 -36.95
C VAL A 535 -21.98 -17.35 -37.72
N VAL A 536 -21.51 -16.90 -38.87
CA VAL A 536 -22.22 -15.99 -39.78
C VAL A 536 -22.37 -16.66 -41.15
N ARG A 537 -23.59 -16.64 -41.69
CA ARG A 537 -23.90 -17.04 -43.05
C ARG A 537 -23.84 -15.82 -43.97
N ILE A 538 -23.20 -15.95 -45.12
CA ILE A 538 -23.09 -14.94 -46.16
C ILE A 538 -23.79 -15.50 -47.42
N GLY A 539 -24.89 -14.87 -47.82
CA GLY A 539 -25.63 -15.20 -49.04
C GLY A 539 -24.87 -14.81 -50.30
N PHE A 540 -25.26 -15.36 -51.45
CA PHE A 540 -24.68 -15.00 -52.75
C PHE A 540 -24.85 -13.52 -53.09
N ASP A 541 -25.91 -12.89 -52.59
CA ASP A 541 -26.17 -11.46 -52.70
C ASP A 541 -25.31 -10.59 -51.75
N GLY A 542 -24.42 -11.22 -50.96
CA GLY A 542 -23.62 -10.58 -49.92
C GLY A 542 -24.37 -10.31 -48.62
N SER A 543 -25.63 -10.72 -48.49
CA SER A 543 -26.38 -10.55 -47.25
C SER A 543 -25.78 -11.39 -46.13
N THR A 544 -25.63 -10.82 -44.93
CA THR A 544 -25.07 -11.53 -43.77
C THR A 544 -26.13 -11.82 -42.72
N ARG A 545 -26.09 -13.03 -42.15
CA ARG A 545 -26.99 -13.46 -41.06
C ARG A 545 -26.20 -14.22 -40.01
N THR A 546 -26.23 -13.76 -38.77
CA THR A 546 -25.63 -14.51 -37.65
C THR A 546 -26.51 -15.71 -37.31
N LEU A 547 -25.95 -16.92 -37.37
CA LEU A 547 -26.66 -18.17 -37.07
C LEU A 547 -26.70 -18.45 -35.57
N GLY A 548 -25.65 -18.08 -34.84
CA GLY A 548 -25.58 -18.26 -33.40
C GLY A 548 -24.16 -18.21 -32.85
N ARG A 549 -24.05 -18.52 -31.56
CA ARG A 549 -22.79 -18.72 -30.85
C ARG A 549 -22.78 -20.10 -30.20
N THR A 550 -21.66 -20.82 -30.29
CA THR A 550 -21.52 -22.16 -29.73
C THR A 550 -20.10 -22.39 -29.19
N ALA A 551 -19.95 -23.22 -28.16
CA ALA A 551 -18.65 -23.71 -27.70
C ALA A 551 -18.21 -24.98 -28.43
N GLY A 552 -19.15 -25.67 -29.09
CA GLY A 552 -18.86 -26.82 -29.95
C GLY A 552 -18.26 -26.41 -31.29
N THR A 553 -17.81 -27.40 -32.06
CA THR A 553 -17.20 -27.19 -33.38
C THR A 553 -18.15 -27.47 -34.55
N GLU A 554 -19.46 -27.38 -34.27
CA GLU A 554 -20.54 -27.55 -35.25
C GLU A 554 -21.76 -26.68 -34.92
N LEU A 555 -22.52 -26.30 -35.95
CA LEU A 555 -23.78 -25.56 -35.84
C LEU A 555 -24.71 -25.86 -37.03
N SER A 556 -26.01 -26.08 -36.76
CA SER A 556 -27.01 -26.27 -37.82
C SER A 556 -27.55 -24.93 -38.34
N ASP A 557 -27.49 -24.75 -39.65
CA ASP A 557 -28.19 -23.71 -40.41
C ASP A 557 -29.55 -24.27 -40.83
N GLY A 558 -30.61 -23.86 -40.11
CA GLY A 558 -32.00 -24.26 -40.36
C GLY A 558 -32.61 -23.71 -41.66
N SER A 559 -31.80 -23.16 -42.56
CA SER A 559 -32.21 -22.69 -43.88
C SER A 559 -32.28 -23.85 -44.88
N ARG A 560 -33.15 -23.74 -45.89
CA ARG A 560 -33.15 -24.69 -47.00
C ARG A 560 -31.90 -24.48 -47.88
N PRO A 561 -31.40 -25.53 -48.56
CA PRO A 561 -30.30 -25.40 -49.51
C PRO A 561 -30.64 -24.41 -50.63
N ASP A 562 -29.82 -23.37 -50.79
CA ASP A 562 -29.91 -22.43 -51.91
C ASP A 562 -29.31 -23.04 -53.19
N PRO A 563 -29.76 -22.63 -54.39
CA PRO A 563 -29.19 -23.09 -55.66
C PRO A 563 -27.74 -22.66 -55.87
N VAL A 564 -27.31 -21.58 -55.22
CA VAL A 564 -25.90 -21.18 -55.11
C VAL A 564 -25.46 -21.37 -53.66
N PRO A 565 -24.38 -22.12 -53.38
CA PRO A 565 -23.96 -22.40 -52.01
C PRO A 565 -23.56 -21.10 -51.26
N PRO A 566 -24.05 -20.88 -50.03
CA PRO A 566 -23.63 -19.75 -49.21
C PRO A 566 -22.19 -19.94 -48.70
N VAL A 567 -21.60 -18.85 -48.23
CA VAL A 567 -20.32 -18.88 -47.51
C VAL A 567 -20.58 -18.80 -46.02
N TYR A 568 -19.91 -19.63 -45.23
CA TYR A 568 -19.94 -19.56 -43.77
C TYR A 568 -18.65 -18.97 -43.24
N GLU A 569 -18.80 -18.02 -42.33
CA GLU A 569 -17.73 -17.38 -41.59
C GLU A 569 -17.81 -17.79 -40.12
N VAL A 570 -16.70 -18.25 -39.56
CA VAL A 570 -16.57 -18.66 -38.16
C VAL A 570 -15.47 -17.84 -37.49
N THR A 571 -15.80 -17.18 -36.39
CA THR A 571 -14.87 -16.37 -35.61
C THR A 571 -14.77 -16.94 -34.20
N ALA A 572 -13.57 -17.29 -33.74
CA ALA A 572 -13.31 -17.60 -32.33
C ALA A 572 -13.27 -16.33 -31.48
N VAL A 573 -13.91 -16.38 -30.31
CA VAL A 573 -14.06 -15.25 -29.38
C VAL A 573 -13.77 -15.69 -27.94
N LEU A 574 -12.88 -14.98 -27.26
CA LEU A 574 -12.52 -15.17 -25.85
C LEU A 574 -12.51 -13.84 -25.12
N ALA A 575 -13.33 -13.69 -24.07
CA ALA A 575 -13.39 -12.51 -23.20
C ALA A 575 -13.44 -11.15 -23.95
N GLY A 576 -14.17 -11.10 -25.06
CA GLY A 576 -14.31 -9.92 -25.92
C GLY A 576 -13.28 -9.81 -27.06
N SER A 577 -12.15 -10.51 -26.96
CA SER A 577 -11.15 -10.59 -28.04
C SER A 577 -11.60 -11.56 -29.12
N GLN A 578 -11.39 -11.19 -30.39
CA GLN A 578 -11.83 -11.96 -31.55
C GLN A 578 -10.64 -12.33 -32.43
N SER A 579 -10.67 -13.54 -32.98
CA SER A 579 -9.74 -13.98 -34.03
C SER A 579 -10.08 -13.36 -35.39
N ALA A 580 -9.19 -13.54 -36.37
CA ALA A 580 -9.54 -13.34 -37.76
C ALA A 580 -10.69 -14.32 -38.18
N PRO A 581 -11.61 -13.91 -39.07
CA PRO A 581 -12.67 -14.79 -39.55
C PRO A 581 -12.11 -15.92 -40.43
N ALA A 582 -12.49 -17.17 -40.15
CA ALA A 582 -12.24 -18.31 -41.02
C ALA A 582 -13.47 -18.56 -41.90
N ARG A 583 -13.28 -18.75 -43.21
CA ARG A 583 -14.38 -18.88 -44.16
C ARG A 583 -14.39 -20.22 -44.90
N SER A 584 -15.56 -20.70 -45.26
CA SER A 584 -15.74 -21.95 -46.02
C SER A 584 -15.30 -21.86 -47.48
N ASP A 585 -15.15 -20.66 -48.02
CA ASP A 585 -14.64 -20.39 -49.38
C ASP A 585 -13.15 -20.04 -49.40
N ALA A 586 -12.49 -20.03 -48.23
CA ALA A 586 -11.05 -19.90 -48.16
C ALA A 586 -10.40 -21.13 -48.79
N THR A 587 -9.45 -20.91 -49.70
CA THR A 587 -8.68 -22.00 -50.30
C THR A 587 -7.96 -22.76 -49.17
N PRO A 588 -8.02 -24.10 -49.09
CA PRO A 588 -7.32 -24.84 -48.06
C PRO A 588 -5.83 -24.52 -48.15
N VAL A 589 -5.30 -23.81 -47.15
CA VAL A 589 -3.86 -23.80 -46.92
C VAL A 589 -3.52 -25.26 -46.58
N PRO A 590 -2.53 -25.90 -47.25
CA PRO A 590 -2.19 -27.28 -46.96
C PRO A 590 -1.95 -27.40 -45.46
N ALA A 591 -2.73 -28.25 -44.80
CA ALA A 591 -2.50 -28.59 -43.42
C ALA A 591 -1.05 -29.08 -43.32
N ALA A 592 -0.22 -28.38 -42.55
CA ALA A 592 1.00 -28.98 -42.05
C ALA A 592 0.58 -30.31 -41.39
N PRO A 593 1.19 -31.44 -41.77
CA PRO A 593 0.70 -32.75 -41.37
C PRO A 593 0.65 -32.84 -39.84
N ALA A 594 -0.43 -33.44 -39.34
CA ALA A 594 -0.56 -33.79 -37.93
C ALA A 594 0.74 -34.45 -37.46
N PRO A 595 1.25 -34.15 -36.26
CA PRO A 595 2.44 -34.80 -35.76
C PRO A 595 2.09 -36.28 -35.58
N ALA A 596 2.56 -37.09 -36.53
CA ALA A 596 2.80 -38.50 -36.28
C ALA A 596 3.70 -38.57 -35.06
N THR A 597 3.36 -39.44 -34.12
CA THR A 597 4.19 -39.87 -32.99
C THR A 597 5.64 -39.99 -33.45
N THR A 598 6.42 -38.93 -33.21
CA THR A 598 7.82 -38.89 -33.60
C THR A 598 8.59 -39.29 -32.37
N ALA A 599 9.27 -40.44 -32.48
CA ALA A 599 10.33 -40.85 -31.58
C ALA A 599 11.28 -39.66 -31.27
N PRO A 600 11.89 -39.61 -30.08
CA PRO A 600 12.56 -38.41 -29.55
C PRO A 600 13.58 -37.84 -30.55
N GLN A 601 13.37 -36.59 -30.95
CA GLN A 601 14.34 -35.81 -31.72
C GLN A 601 15.55 -35.44 -30.83
N PRO A 602 16.77 -35.42 -31.39
CA PRO A 602 17.99 -35.06 -30.65
C PRO A 602 18.02 -33.56 -30.27
N PRO A 603 18.82 -33.17 -29.26
CA PRO A 603 18.69 -31.86 -28.60
C PRO A 603 18.95 -30.67 -29.53
N ALA A 604 18.14 -29.63 -29.32
CA ALA A 604 18.21 -28.33 -29.97
C ALA A 604 19.64 -27.75 -29.92
N THR A 605 20.13 -27.30 -31.08
CA THR A 605 21.38 -26.53 -31.18
C THR A 605 21.23 -25.19 -30.46
N PRO A 606 22.24 -24.74 -29.69
CA PRO A 606 22.22 -23.45 -29.01
C PRO A 606 22.06 -22.29 -29.99
N HIS A 607 21.30 -21.27 -29.58
CA HIS A 607 21.07 -20.07 -30.38
C HIS A 607 22.41 -19.31 -30.53
N PRO A 608 22.70 -18.68 -31.69
CA PRO A 608 23.97 -17.97 -31.90
C PRO A 608 24.25 -16.85 -30.88
N ASP A 609 23.24 -16.36 -30.17
CA ASP A 609 23.34 -15.32 -29.14
C ASP A 609 23.49 -15.88 -27.70
N ASP A 610 23.43 -17.21 -27.52
CA ASP A 610 23.57 -17.82 -26.20
C ASP A 610 24.99 -17.65 -25.64
N PRO A 611 25.12 -17.46 -24.31
CA PRO A 611 26.42 -17.52 -23.67
C PRO A 611 27.06 -18.91 -23.88
N PRO A 612 28.41 -19.00 -23.96
CA PRO A 612 29.08 -20.27 -24.19
C PRO A 612 28.58 -21.38 -23.24
N PRO A 613 28.35 -22.61 -23.72
CA PRO A 613 27.69 -23.64 -22.93
C PRO A 613 28.60 -24.19 -21.84
N ILE A 614 28.01 -24.48 -20.66
CA ILE A 614 28.69 -25.17 -19.55
C ILE A 614 29.11 -26.58 -20.01
N THR A 615 30.29 -27.02 -19.58
CA THR A 615 30.86 -28.32 -19.96
C THR A 615 31.23 -29.17 -18.74
N ALA A 616 31.44 -30.46 -18.95
CA ALA A 616 31.94 -31.41 -17.95
C ALA A 616 31.10 -31.49 -16.67
N VAL A 617 29.77 -31.38 -16.81
CA VAL A 617 28.85 -31.55 -15.68
C VAL A 617 28.92 -32.99 -15.19
N ARG A 618 29.16 -33.14 -13.90
CA ARG A 618 29.24 -34.42 -13.18
C ARG A 618 28.70 -34.25 -11.77
N VAL A 619 28.32 -35.34 -11.13
CA VAL A 619 27.89 -35.35 -9.74
C VAL A 619 28.89 -36.18 -8.94
N ASP A 620 29.62 -35.52 -8.05
CA ASP A 620 30.57 -36.13 -7.13
C ASP A 620 29.91 -36.18 -5.75
N ALA A 621 29.45 -37.37 -5.35
CA ALA A 621 28.62 -37.60 -4.16
C ALA A 621 27.38 -36.67 -4.12
N ASP A 622 27.40 -35.63 -3.27
CA ASP A 622 26.31 -34.68 -3.13
C ASP A 622 26.51 -33.35 -3.85
N THR A 623 27.57 -33.25 -4.65
CA THR A 623 28.00 -31.99 -5.26
C THR A 623 28.02 -32.08 -6.78
N VAL A 624 27.27 -31.20 -7.45
CA VAL A 624 27.36 -31.00 -8.89
C VAL A 624 28.61 -30.19 -9.21
N ARG A 625 29.46 -30.72 -10.08
CA ARG A 625 30.67 -30.06 -10.56
C ARG A 625 30.62 -29.89 -12.07
N PHE A 626 31.12 -28.76 -12.55
CA PHE A 626 31.21 -28.43 -13.97
C PHE A 626 32.33 -27.41 -14.22
N GLU A 627 32.69 -27.25 -15.49
CA GLU A 627 33.68 -26.27 -15.94
C GLU A 627 32.99 -25.00 -16.42
N TRP A 628 33.51 -23.85 -15.97
CA TRP A 628 33.01 -22.54 -16.35
C TRP A 628 33.61 -22.12 -17.70
N PRO A 629 32.77 -21.80 -18.71
CA PRO A 629 33.23 -21.24 -19.96
C PRO A 629 33.83 -19.85 -19.77
N ALA A 630 34.78 -19.48 -20.64
CA ALA A 630 35.40 -18.16 -20.60
C ALA A 630 34.34 -17.04 -20.71
N GLY A 631 34.36 -16.09 -19.77
CA GLY A 631 33.44 -14.96 -19.75
C GLY A 631 32.06 -15.22 -19.13
N VAL A 632 31.77 -16.44 -18.66
CA VAL A 632 30.53 -16.78 -17.95
C VAL A 632 30.77 -16.73 -16.45
N THR A 633 29.96 -15.95 -15.72
CA THR A 633 30.08 -15.76 -14.26
C THR A 633 28.86 -16.24 -13.47
N GLU A 634 27.74 -16.49 -14.15
CA GLU A 634 26.50 -17.01 -13.58
C GLU A 634 26.04 -18.25 -14.37
N ALA A 635 25.49 -19.24 -13.66
CA ALA A 635 24.95 -20.45 -14.25
C ALA A 635 23.62 -20.83 -13.57
N MET A 636 22.76 -21.54 -14.28
CA MET A 636 21.50 -22.10 -13.79
C MET A 636 21.63 -23.61 -13.68
N VAL A 637 21.51 -24.15 -12.46
CA VAL A 637 21.48 -25.59 -12.19
C VAL A 637 20.03 -26.05 -12.11
N VAL A 638 19.66 -27.03 -12.92
CA VAL A 638 18.28 -27.51 -13.08
C VAL A 638 18.25 -29.00 -12.71
N ILE A 639 17.38 -29.38 -11.78
CA ILE A 639 17.34 -30.73 -11.20
C ILE A 639 15.92 -31.31 -11.25
N ARG A 640 15.79 -32.56 -11.72
CA ARG A 640 14.54 -33.34 -11.74
C ARG A 640 14.74 -34.75 -11.22
N ALA A 641 13.75 -35.30 -10.52
CA ALA A 641 13.82 -36.67 -9.99
C ALA A 641 13.34 -37.72 -11.01
N ASP A 642 12.48 -37.33 -11.96
CA ASP A 642 11.73 -38.24 -12.82
C ASP A 642 12.33 -38.42 -14.22
N ALA A 643 12.94 -37.39 -14.78
CA ALA A 643 13.57 -37.43 -16.11
C ALA A 643 14.68 -36.37 -16.27
N ALA A 644 15.49 -36.47 -17.32
CA ALA A 644 16.50 -35.47 -17.65
C ALA A 644 15.85 -34.13 -18.03
N PRO A 645 16.24 -32.99 -17.44
CA PRO A 645 15.61 -31.70 -17.75
C PRO A 645 15.80 -31.30 -19.21
N GLU A 646 14.75 -31.16 -20.01
CA GLU A 646 14.95 -30.92 -21.45
C GLU A 646 15.32 -29.46 -21.76
N HIS A 647 14.90 -28.52 -20.90
CA HIS A 647 15.09 -27.08 -21.09
C HIS A 647 15.52 -26.36 -19.78
N PRO A 648 16.33 -25.28 -19.84
CA PRO A 648 16.75 -24.55 -18.63
C PRO A 648 15.62 -23.89 -17.82
N ALA A 649 14.45 -23.70 -18.44
CA ALA A 649 13.21 -23.22 -17.81
C ALA A 649 12.16 -24.33 -17.62
N ASP A 650 12.60 -25.58 -17.44
CA ASP A 650 11.72 -26.72 -17.21
C ASP A 650 10.86 -26.51 -15.94
N PRO A 651 9.52 -26.42 -16.05
CA PRO A 651 8.65 -26.11 -14.91
C PRO A 651 8.52 -27.27 -13.92
N ALA A 652 8.88 -28.49 -14.32
CA ALA A 652 8.90 -29.65 -13.43
C ALA A 652 10.23 -29.78 -12.66
N ALA A 653 11.20 -28.89 -12.93
CA ALA A 653 12.51 -28.92 -12.32
C ALA A 653 12.68 -27.91 -11.19
N VAL A 654 13.54 -28.25 -10.23
CA VAL A 654 14.08 -27.28 -9.27
C VAL A 654 15.24 -26.56 -9.97
N ALA A 655 15.08 -25.25 -10.19
CA ALA A 655 16.08 -24.40 -10.82
C ALA A 655 16.73 -23.45 -9.81
N SER A 656 18.06 -23.47 -9.76
CA SER A 656 18.85 -22.66 -8.84
C SER A 656 19.97 -21.92 -9.56
N LYS A 657 20.02 -20.60 -9.38
CA LYS A 657 21.10 -19.77 -9.91
C LYS A 657 22.33 -19.85 -9.00
N ILE A 658 23.50 -20.05 -9.58
CA ILE A 658 24.80 -19.97 -8.88
C ILE A 658 25.76 -19.03 -9.59
N THR A 659 26.56 -18.30 -8.81
CA THR A 659 27.69 -17.48 -9.30
C THR A 659 28.98 -18.26 -9.21
N ASN A 660 29.97 -17.96 -10.07
CA ASN A 660 31.30 -18.58 -9.99
C ASN A 660 31.97 -18.38 -8.61
N THR A 661 31.78 -17.23 -7.96
CA THR A 661 32.29 -16.95 -6.61
C THR A 661 31.67 -17.91 -5.59
N ARG A 662 30.35 -18.11 -5.62
CA ARG A 662 29.68 -19.02 -4.69
C ARG A 662 30.06 -20.47 -4.95
N TYR A 663 30.15 -20.84 -6.23
CA TYR A 663 30.62 -22.16 -6.67
C TYR A 663 32.04 -22.47 -6.19
N GLN A 664 32.94 -21.48 -6.17
CA GLN A 664 34.31 -21.64 -5.65
C GLN A 664 34.35 -21.75 -4.12
N ILE A 665 33.53 -20.97 -3.40
CA ILE A 665 33.44 -21.02 -1.94
C ILE A 665 32.92 -22.38 -1.46
N ASP A 666 31.90 -22.89 -2.15
CA ASP A 666 31.22 -24.14 -1.77
C ASP A 666 31.86 -25.39 -2.41
N ASP A 667 32.97 -25.21 -3.15
CA ASP A 667 33.66 -26.27 -3.92
C ASP A 667 32.72 -27.07 -4.85
N GLY A 668 31.79 -26.38 -5.50
CA GLY A 668 30.76 -26.94 -6.38
C GLY A 668 29.36 -26.42 -6.06
N TYR A 669 28.34 -27.04 -6.65
CA TYR A 669 26.94 -26.79 -6.29
C TYR A 669 26.37 -27.96 -5.47
N PRO A 670 26.01 -27.77 -4.18
CA PRO A 670 25.43 -28.84 -3.38
C PRO A 670 23.99 -29.15 -3.84
N ILE A 671 23.69 -30.43 -4.05
CA ILE A 671 22.34 -30.88 -4.36
C ILE A 671 21.47 -30.69 -3.11
N PRO A 672 20.34 -29.95 -3.19
CA PRO A 672 19.48 -29.72 -2.03
C PRO A 672 18.96 -31.03 -1.43
N ALA A 673 18.99 -31.14 -0.10
CA ALA A 673 18.62 -32.37 0.63
C ALA A 673 17.15 -32.78 0.44
N ASN A 674 16.29 -31.87 0.00
CA ASN A 674 14.88 -32.10 -0.31
C ASN A 674 14.64 -32.67 -1.72
N VAL A 675 15.68 -32.85 -2.54
CA VAL A 675 15.56 -33.47 -3.86
C VAL A 675 15.73 -34.99 -3.75
N PRO A 676 14.71 -35.80 -4.12
CA PRO A 676 14.80 -37.25 -4.10
C PRO A 676 15.91 -37.76 -5.04
N ARG A 677 16.62 -38.82 -4.64
CA ARG A 677 17.62 -39.51 -5.48
C ARG A 677 17.14 -40.91 -5.86
N PRO A 678 17.42 -41.41 -7.08
CA PRO A 678 18.25 -40.79 -8.12
C PRO A 678 17.60 -39.54 -8.73
N CYS A 679 18.43 -38.64 -9.26
CA CYS A 679 17.95 -37.44 -9.96
C CYS A 679 18.84 -37.07 -11.14
N HIS A 680 18.28 -36.29 -12.06
CA HIS A 680 18.95 -35.79 -13.24
C HIS A 680 19.26 -34.31 -13.09
N VAL A 681 20.48 -33.93 -13.45
CA VAL A 681 21.00 -32.57 -13.35
C VAL A 681 21.37 -32.06 -14.73
N ALA A 682 21.04 -30.81 -15.02
CA ALA A 682 21.50 -30.10 -16.20
C ALA A 682 21.90 -28.66 -15.83
N VAL A 683 22.91 -28.10 -16.49
CA VAL A 683 23.44 -26.76 -16.16
C VAL A 683 23.49 -25.87 -17.39
N ALA A 684 22.86 -24.70 -17.33
CA ALA A 684 22.89 -23.70 -18.39
C ALA A 684 23.75 -22.50 -17.99
N SER A 685 24.43 -21.89 -18.96
CA SER A 685 25.14 -20.63 -18.76
C SER A 685 24.15 -19.46 -18.68
N CYS A 686 24.50 -18.44 -17.91
CA CYS A 686 23.72 -17.20 -17.82
C CYS A 686 24.59 -15.99 -18.16
N ARG A 687 23.96 -14.95 -18.72
CA ARG A 687 24.56 -13.64 -18.96
C ARG A 687 23.63 -12.55 -18.46
N ARG A 688 24.17 -11.43 -17.98
CA ARG A 688 23.35 -10.23 -17.75
C ARG A 688 23.27 -9.37 -18.99
N ASN A 689 22.08 -8.95 -19.35
CA ASN A 689 21.88 -7.97 -20.42
C ASN A 689 22.26 -6.55 -19.93
N PRO A 690 22.37 -5.55 -20.83
CA PRO A 690 22.68 -4.17 -20.45
C PRO A 690 21.68 -3.52 -19.49
N GLN A 691 20.45 -4.05 -19.38
CA GLN A 691 19.45 -3.63 -18.39
C GLN A 691 19.60 -4.35 -17.03
N GLY A 692 20.61 -5.20 -16.87
CA GLY A 692 20.90 -5.94 -15.63
C GLY A 692 20.04 -7.20 -15.42
N GLN A 693 19.18 -7.59 -16.36
CA GLN A 693 18.36 -8.80 -16.28
C GLN A 693 19.18 -10.04 -16.65
N LEU A 694 18.80 -11.19 -16.08
CA LEU A 694 19.50 -12.46 -16.28
C LEU A 694 18.93 -13.20 -17.48
N ASP A 695 19.71 -13.30 -18.55
CA ASP A 695 19.42 -14.14 -19.71
C ASP A 695 20.04 -15.53 -19.47
N VAL A 696 19.22 -16.57 -19.51
CA VAL A 696 19.66 -17.98 -19.41
C VAL A 696 19.76 -18.55 -20.83
N ALA A 697 20.79 -19.34 -21.11
CA ALA A 697 20.94 -19.97 -22.41
C ALA A 697 19.67 -20.74 -22.82
N SER A 698 19.31 -20.68 -24.10
CA SER A 698 18.09 -21.31 -24.63
C SER A 698 18.11 -22.84 -24.65
N SER A 699 19.28 -23.45 -24.42
CA SER A 699 19.46 -24.90 -24.41
C SER A 699 20.65 -25.31 -23.54
N PHE A 700 20.70 -26.59 -23.19
CA PHE A 700 21.84 -27.17 -22.48
C PHE A 700 22.92 -27.59 -23.46
N GLY A 701 24.19 -27.37 -23.08
CA GLY A 701 25.33 -27.87 -23.83
C GLY A 701 25.39 -29.40 -23.91
N PRO A 702 26.11 -29.95 -24.90
CA PRO A 702 26.19 -31.40 -25.12
C PRO A 702 26.79 -32.20 -23.96
N SER A 703 27.62 -31.58 -23.12
CA SER A 703 28.19 -32.17 -21.89
C SER A 703 27.68 -31.51 -20.61
N ALA A 704 26.53 -30.82 -20.69
CA ALA A 704 25.97 -30.02 -19.61
C ALA A 704 24.98 -30.79 -18.72
N ARG A 705 25.07 -32.13 -18.70
CA ARG A 705 24.10 -33.02 -18.06
C ARG A 705 24.80 -34.11 -17.27
N ALA A 706 24.24 -34.47 -16.12
CA ALA A 706 24.69 -35.58 -15.30
C ALA A 706 23.52 -36.29 -14.61
N HIS A 707 23.76 -37.51 -14.17
CA HIS A 707 22.82 -38.29 -13.38
C HIS A 707 23.42 -38.51 -11.98
N ALA A 708 22.71 -38.07 -10.94
CA ALA A 708 23.04 -38.37 -9.56
C ALA A 708 22.44 -39.74 -9.20
N PRO A 709 23.27 -40.75 -8.89
CA PRO A 709 22.76 -42.05 -8.47
C PRO A 709 21.99 -41.96 -7.16
N ALA A 710 21.18 -42.97 -6.87
CA ALA A 710 20.59 -43.15 -5.55
C ALA A 710 21.70 -43.06 -4.49
N THR A 711 21.46 -42.34 -3.40
CA THR A 711 22.34 -42.39 -2.23
C THR A 711 22.41 -43.84 -1.77
N ASP A 712 23.60 -44.43 -1.86
CA ASP A 712 23.83 -45.79 -1.40
C ASP A 712 23.65 -45.78 0.12
N THR A 713 22.44 -46.13 0.59
CA THR A 713 22.24 -46.51 1.99
C THR A 713 22.84 -47.90 2.16
N GLY A 714 24.17 -47.95 2.09
CA GLY A 714 24.95 -49.11 2.45
C GLY A 714 24.92 -49.29 3.97
N ARG A 715 24.47 -50.48 4.35
CA ARG A 715 24.81 -51.26 5.56
C ARG A 715 25.87 -50.69 6.49
#